data_AF-A0AAV9GNT7-F1
#
_entry.id   AF-A0AAV9GNT7-F1
#
_cell.length_a   1.000
_cell.length_b   1.000
_cell.length_c   1.000
_cell.angle_alpha   90.00
_cell.angle_beta   90.00
_cell.angle_gamma   90.00
#
_symmetry.space_group_name_H-M   'P 1'
#
loop_
_entity.id
_entity.type
_entity.pdbx_description
1 polymer ?
#
loop_
_entity_poly.entity_id
_entity_poly.type
_entity_poly.pdbx_seq_one_letter_code
_entity_poly.pdbx_strand_id
1 'polypeptide(L)'
;MAGSRRSVSSSSFNSSVPPPVDLTFTPTSQTATSQTSAPATPLGPLDLGPPGYNATIKLYERTANETTVFLGPWDVVNAESRRVIWQCSYAGEVLEHFLPSEYAADIFPYTLHSQHRRFGDPREMELYLTFREPHRVRYSTIDGLFHDEYIEVKYEFTTIDCSMQFQGDLRGKDLVDWYDVDVAWSDTHRRTDSYGNVRGLGTIQRMKLWRDRYSNFHYLTFYANHRRRWKEYAVHDFDAEFRQRDDRHRRLQINARGARRASASESSHGHGRERRFSATSIFRPRNGGPSSTAGQPTGELRYLGIQFTRNDRAQPGSDDYRRFIDLWNYAHDLDGQSDAPPSRVSELESPVINGTSGQNHYINGVAELPSPELLPTLPTPQIFGDLVNEFVEDLQLRTLRPRELSRSLNFLEMKSIILSVNAGSSSVKVSVYSAEYGHPPVQLAEAQVSGLTAPPAVLDYTRGGEKVAKGDKLSDKTIGHKDDIGIVCHRIVHGGDYNKAQLISQDTYRVLEGLNDLAPLHNSNSLGIVQACIRDLSSARNVACFDSQFHSTIPPHIRTYPINPDIAKSNKLRKYGFHGISYSFIARASANFLGKSQDELNLIALHLGSGASACAIKGGKSWDTSMGLTPLAGLPGATRSGSVDPSLVFHYASDVGRLSPASTKELHISRAEEILNKEAGWKALTGTTNFGIIAASNDPPMKLAFDLLVDRICGFIGSYYVSLRGDVDALVFAGGIGEKSDKLRRAVLQQISCLGFALDEDANTMKLEDVVLDISGAGGKHRVLVCASDEQFEMARVCAEDEEFWQ
;
A
#
# COMPACT_ATOMS: atom_id res chain seq x y z
N MET A 1 -22.68 7.00 -69.48
CA MET A 1 -22.64 5.78 -70.31
C MET A 1 -22.23 4.66 -69.38
N ALA A 2 -23.17 3.85 -68.86
CA ALA A 2 -23.94 2.81 -69.57
C ALA A 2 -23.02 1.65 -69.97
N GLY A 3 -23.29 0.39 -69.69
CA GLY A 3 -24.40 -0.35 -69.07
C GLY A 3 -23.84 -1.74 -68.70
N SER A 4 -24.56 -2.75 -68.23
CA SER A 4 -25.97 -3.13 -68.41
C SER A 4 -26.20 -4.32 -67.46
N ARG A 5 -27.17 -4.28 -66.53
CA ARG A 5 -28.55 -4.82 -66.61
C ARG A 5 -28.61 -6.32 -66.96
N ARG A 6 -29.42 -7.15 -66.29
CA ARG A 6 -30.91 -7.21 -66.23
C ARG A 6 -31.30 -8.30 -65.18
N SER A 7 -32.50 -8.46 -64.61
CA SER A 7 -33.87 -7.87 -64.66
C SER A 7 -34.66 -8.60 -63.54
N VAL A 8 -35.38 -7.95 -62.60
CA VAL A 8 -36.72 -7.30 -62.65
C VAL A 8 -37.92 -8.27 -62.62
N SER A 9 -38.58 -8.26 -61.45
CA SER A 9 -40.03 -8.31 -61.09
C SER A 9 -41.03 -9.30 -61.72
N SER A 10 -41.88 -9.88 -60.86
CA SER A 10 -43.35 -9.77 -61.00
C SER A 10 -44.08 -10.19 -59.71
N SER A 11 -45.03 -9.35 -59.31
CA SER A 11 -45.96 -9.46 -58.17
C SER A 11 -47.36 -9.92 -58.62
N SER A 12 -48.08 -10.71 -57.80
CA SER A 12 -49.55 -10.74 -57.62
C SER A 12 -49.95 -11.96 -56.75
N PHE A 13 -50.33 -11.84 -55.48
CA PHE A 13 -51.66 -11.53 -54.88
C PHE A 13 -52.79 -12.58 -55.09
N ASN A 14 -53.19 -13.24 -53.99
CA ASN A 14 -54.58 -13.49 -53.53
C ASN A 14 -54.57 -14.14 -52.13
N SER A 15 -54.93 -13.39 -51.07
CA SER A 15 -56.21 -13.43 -50.30
C SER A 15 -56.21 -14.53 -49.19
N SER A 16 -56.56 -14.34 -47.90
CA SER A 16 -57.45 -13.39 -47.18
C SER A 16 -57.41 -13.59 -45.63
N VAL A 17 -56.96 -12.59 -44.85
CA VAL A 17 -57.62 -11.80 -43.73
C VAL A 17 -58.83 -12.42 -42.95
N PRO A 18 -59.18 -12.12 -41.65
CA PRO A 18 -58.48 -11.78 -40.37
C PRO A 18 -59.10 -12.46 -39.08
N PRO A 19 -59.11 -11.86 -37.83
CA PRO A 19 -58.58 -12.39 -36.56
C PRO A 19 -59.62 -12.99 -35.56
N PRO A 20 -59.23 -13.42 -34.34
CA PRO A 20 -59.54 -12.64 -33.10
C PRO A 20 -58.44 -12.75 -32.00
N VAL A 21 -58.24 -11.87 -31.00
CA VAL A 21 -59.01 -11.31 -29.85
C VAL A 21 -59.48 -12.29 -28.75
N ASP A 22 -59.06 -12.00 -27.50
CA ASP A 22 -59.76 -12.12 -26.20
C ASP A 22 -60.14 -13.50 -25.61
N LEU A 23 -60.34 -13.70 -24.30
CA LEU A 23 -60.01 -13.10 -22.99
C LEU A 23 -60.57 -14.10 -21.93
N THR A 24 -60.40 -13.79 -20.63
CA THR A 24 -61.12 -14.32 -19.43
C THR A 24 -60.48 -15.56 -18.77
N PHE A 25 -60.29 -15.66 -17.44
CA PHE A 25 -61.16 -15.34 -16.30
C PHE A 25 -60.34 -15.18 -14.98
N THR A 26 -60.66 -14.17 -14.17
CA THR A 26 -60.66 -14.17 -12.68
C THR A 26 -62.16 -14.14 -12.26
N PRO A 27 -62.67 -14.43 -11.03
CA PRO A 27 -62.06 -14.27 -9.69
C PRO A 27 -62.61 -15.27 -8.59
N THR A 28 -62.38 -14.90 -7.32
CA THR A 28 -63.23 -15.08 -6.11
C THR A 28 -62.93 -16.16 -5.04
N SER A 29 -63.02 -15.63 -3.82
CA SER A 29 -62.83 -16.07 -2.43
C SER A 29 -63.89 -17.00 -1.82
N GLN A 30 -63.58 -17.51 -0.61
CA GLN A 30 -64.41 -18.17 0.45
C GLN A 30 -64.21 -19.72 0.50
N THR A 31 -64.04 -20.41 1.64
CA THR A 31 -64.41 -20.17 3.05
C THR A 31 -63.62 -21.11 4.01
N ALA A 32 -63.54 -20.72 5.29
CA ALA A 32 -62.90 -21.40 6.44
C ALA A 32 -63.50 -22.77 6.79
N THR A 33 -62.77 -23.76 7.35
CA THR A 33 -62.36 -23.95 8.76
C THR A 33 -61.55 -25.28 8.84
N SER A 34 -60.47 -25.42 9.60
CA SER A 34 -60.48 -25.74 11.03
C SER A 34 -59.03 -25.74 11.57
N GLN A 35 -58.89 -25.38 12.85
CA GLN A 35 -57.63 -25.33 13.58
C GLN A 35 -57.06 -26.73 13.83
N THR A 36 -55.76 -26.93 13.60
CA THR A 36 -54.88 -27.71 14.48
C THR A 36 -53.43 -27.29 14.27
N SER A 37 -52.70 -27.19 15.37
CA SER A 37 -51.35 -26.64 15.55
C SER A 37 -50.23 -27.40 14.84
N ALA A 38 -49.36 -26.65 14.14
CA ALA A 38 -47.92 -26.79 13.82
C ALA A 38 -47.27 -28.21 13.66
N PRO A 39 -46.33 -28.37 12.71
CA PRO A 39 -44.96 -27.89 12.97
C PRO A 39 -44.44 -26.94 11.90
N ALA A 40 -43.54 -26.05 12.32
CA ALA A 40 -42.82 -25.12 11.47
C ALA A 40 -41.98 -25.89 10.42
N THR A 41 -42.30 -25.67 9.14
CA THR A 41 -41.47 -26.06 8.02
C THR A 41 -40.15 -25.27 8.06
N PRO A 42 -38.97 -25.91 7.99
CA PRO A 42 -37.72 -25.20 7.77
C PRO A 42 -37.72 -24.69 6.33
N LEU A 43 -37.66 -23.37 6.14
CA LEU A 43 -37.60 -22.73 4.84
C LEU A 43 -36.16 -22.27 4.56
N GLY A 44 -35.54 -22.94 3.58
CA GLY A 44 -34.63 -22.46 2.53
C GLY A 44 -33.35 -21.66 2.88
N PRO A 45 -32.23 -21.87 2.15
CA PRO A 45 -31.10 -20.95 2.19
C PRO A 45 -31.55 -19.53 1.80
N LEU A 46 -31.01 -18.50 2.46
CA LEU A 46 -31.16 -17.10 2.05
C LEU A 46 -30.98 -17.02 0.54
N ASP A 47 -31.94 -16.41 -0.17
CA ASP A 47 -31.88 -16.26 -1.62
C ASP A 47 -30.66 -15.40 -1.96
N LEU A 48 -29.57 -16.05 -2.38
CA LEU A 48 -28.23 -15.46 -2.41
C LEU A 48 -28.01 -14.51 -3.59
N GLY A 49 -29.06 -13.94 -4.18
CA GLY A 49 -28.94 -13.00 -5.30
C GLY A 49 -28.01 -13.47 -6.45
N PRO A 50 -27.65 -12.57 -7.36
CA PRO A 50 -26.54 -12.80 -8.30
C PRO A 50 -25.17 -12.63 -7.61
N PRO A 51 -24.10 -13.30 -8.07
CA PRO A 51 -22.75 -13.09 -7.55
C PRO A 51 -22.36 -11.60 -7.59
N GLY A 52 -21.75 -11.10 -6.52
CA GLY A 52 -21.26 -9.72 -6.42
C GLY A 52 -22.09 -8.81 -5.52
N TYR A 53 -23.28 -9.25 -5.12
CA TYR A 53 -24.21 -8.49 -4.29
C TYR A 53 -23.79 -8.43 -2.80
N ASN A 54 -23.92 -7.26 -2.20
CA ASN A 54 -23.61 -6.96 -0.80
C ASN A 54 -24.87 -6.70 0.05
N ALA A 55 -25.95 -6.21 -0.56
CA ALA A 55 -27.23 -5.97 0.10
C ALA A 55 -28.40 -6.00 -0.89
N THR A 56 -29.62 -5.89 -0.38
CA THR A 56 -30.83 -5.65 -1.17
C THR A 56 -31.65 -4.50 -0.57
N ILE A 57 -32.39 -3.79 -1.42
CA ILE A 57 -33.39 -2.79 -1.01
C ILE A 57 -34.67 -3.01 -1.79
N LYS A 58 -35.82 -2.84 -1.11
CA LYS A 58 -37.14 -2.87 -1.74
C LYS A 58 -37.63 -1.45 -2.01
N LEU A 59 -37.82 -1.12 -3.29
CA LEU A 59 -38.46 0.11 -3.74
C LEU A 59 -39.98 -0.12 -3.83
N TYR A 60 -40.76 0.89 -3.44
CA TYR A 60 -42.23 0.86 -3.41
C TYR A 60 -42.85 -0.38 -2.71
N GLU A 61 -42.30 -0.76 -1.56
CA GLU A 61 -42.81 -1.87 -0.74
C GLU A 61 -44.34 -1.77 -0.57
N ARG A 62 -45.07 -2.86 -0.84
CA ARG A 62 -46.55 -2.95 -0.71
C ARG A 62 -47.34 -2.12 -1.71
N THR A 63 -46.75 -1.80 -2.87
CA THR A 63 -47.47 -1.24 -4.02
C THR A 63 -47.46 -2.21 -5.20
N ALA A 64 -48.23 -1.92 -6.25
CA ALA A 64 -48.19 -2.69 -7.50
C ALA A 64 -46.83 -2.60 -8.24
N ASN A 65 -45.98 -1.64 -7.87
CA ASN A 65 -44.69 -1.38 -8.49
C ASN A 65 -43.50 -1.82 -7.59
N GLU A 66 -43.74 -2.68 -6.59
CA GLU A 66 -42.68 -3.17 -5.70
C GLU A 66 -41.54 -3.79 -6.51
N THR A 67 -40.33 -3.26 -6.34
CA THR A 67 -39.14 -3.70 -7.06
C THR A 67 -38.03 -3.97 -6.05
N THR A 68 -37.44 -5.17 -6.10
CA THR A 68 -36.25 -5.49 -5.29
C THR A 68 -35.00 -5.20 -6.11
N VAL A 69 -34.16 -4.31 -5.60
CA VAL A 69 -32.87 -3.96 -6.22
C VAL A 69 -31.76 -4.68 -5.47
N PHE A 70 -30.93 -5.41 -6.22
CA PHE A 70 -29.73 -6.06 -5.70
C PHE A 70 -28.58 -5.06 -5.76
N LEU A 71 -27.98 -4.82 -4.60
CA LEU A 71 -26.96 -3.81 -4.39
C LEU A 71 -25.62 -4.51 -4.26
N GLY A 72 -24.68 -4.17 -5.12
CA GLY A 72 -23.30 -4.61 -5.03
C GLY A 72 -22.44 -3.59 -4.28
N PRO A 73 -21.26 -3.25 -4.79
CA PRO A 73 -20.33 -2.25 -4.24
C PRO A 73 -21.00 -0.93 -3.92
N TRP A 74 -20.55 -0.25 -2.86
CA TRP A 74 -20.95 1.13 -2.56
C TRP A 74 -19.76 2.08 -2.48
N ASP A 75 -20.02 3.35 -2.81
CA ASP A 75 -19.11 4.47 -2.60
C ASP A 75 -19.79 5.56 -1.78
N VAL A 76 -19.11 6.06 -0.75
CA VAL A 76 -19.58 7.22 0.04
C VAL A 76 -18.89 8.49 -0.48
N VAL A 77 -19.64 9.32 -1.21
CA VAL A 77 -19.17 10.56 -1.82
C VAL A 77 -19.42 11.74 -0.87
N ASN A 78 -18.35 12.38 -0.42
CA ASN A 78 -18.41 13.33 0.70
C ASN A 78 -18.46 14.82 0.33
N ALA A 79 -18.26 15.20 -0.93
CA ALA A 79 -17.92 16.59 -1.28
C ALA A 79 -18.96 17.70 -1.01
N GLU A 80 -20.20 17.42 -0.55
CA GLU A 80 -21.19 18.45 -0.11
C GLU A 80 -22.54 17.85 0.33
N SER A 81 -22.90 16.63 -0.13
CA SER A 81 -24.27 16.09 0.03
C SER A 81 -24.36 14.69 0.64
N ARG A 82 -23.24 14.19 1.18
CA ARG A 82 -23.06 12.84 1.76
C ARG A 82 -23.96 11.77 1.13
N ARG A 83 -23.54 11.33 -0.06
CA ARG A 83 -24.32 10.45 -0.93
C ARG A 83 -23.66 9.08 -1.01
N VAL A 84 -24.43 8.03 -0.83
CA VAL A 84 -24.00 6.66 -1.10
C VAL A 84 -24.39 6.31 -2.52
N ILE A 85 -23.45 5.82 -3.32
CA ILE A 85 -23.71 5.32 -4.66
C ILE A 85 -23.50 3.82 -4.63
N TRP A 86 -24.57 3.07 -4.84
CA TRP A 86 -24.54 1.62 -5.00
C TRP A 86 -24.44 1.27 -6.48
N GLN A 87 -23.44 0.45 -6.83
CA GLN A 87 -23.42 -0.28 -8.09
C GLN A 87 -24.38 -1.45 -7.94
N CYS A 88 -25.45 -1.48 -8.73
CA CYS A 88 -26.44 -2.55 -8.67
C CYS A 88 -25.95 -3.79 -9.43
N SER A 89 -26.49 -4.97 -9.09
CA SER A 89 -25.97 -6.23 -9.61
C SER A 89 -26.19 -6.46 -11.11
N TYR A 90 -27.05 -5.68 -11.77
CA TYR A 90 -27.21 -5.71 -13.22
C TYR A 90 -26.46 -4.55 -13.89
N ALA A 91 -25.85 -4.83 -15.04
CA ALA A 91 -24.97 -3.89 -15.72
C ALA A 91 -25.69 -2.59 -16.10
N GLY A 92 -25.12 -1.45 -15.73
CA GLY A 92 -25.67 -0.12 -16.02
C GLY A 92 -26.73 0.36 -15.03
N GLU A 93 -27.03 -0.41 -13.99
CA GLU A 93 -27.91 0.00 -12.90
C GLU A 93 -27.14 0.67 -11.75
N VAL A 94 -27.64 1.79 -11.27
CA VAL A 94 -27.05 2.58 -10.17
C VAL A 94 -28.14 3.04 -9.23
N LEU A 95 -27.89 2.91 -7.92
CA LEU A 95 -28.76 3.45 -6.87
C LEU A 95 -28.01 4.47 -6.01
N GLU A 96 -28.45 5.72 -6.03
CA GLU A 96 -27.94 6.79 -5.18
C GLU A 96 -28.84 6.99 -3.95
N HIS A 97 -28.26 6.96 -2.75
CA HIS A 97 -28.94 7.25 -1.49
C HIS A 97 -28.36 8.54 -0.89
N PHE A 98 -29.21 9.56 -0.75
CA PHE A 98 -28.82 10.86 -0.21
C PHE A 98 -29.14 10.93 1.29
N LEU A 99 -28.12 11.17 2.12
CA LEU A 99 -28.28 11.23 3.57
C LEU A 99 -28.67 12.65 4.03
N PRO A 100 -29.51 12.78 5.08
CA PRO A 100 -30.06 14.07 5.51
C PRO A 100 -29.11 14.90 6.39
N SER A 101 -28.03 14.31 6.89
CA SER A 101 -27.03 15.00 7.73
C SER A 101 -25.66 15.02 7.06
N GLU A 102 -25.02 16.18 7.08
CA GLU A 102 -23.62 16.37 6.67
C GLU A 102 -22.63 15.80 7.70
N TYR A 103 -23.07 15.57 8.94
CA TYR A 103 -22.21 15.11 10.03
C TYR A 103 -22.25 13.59 10.15
N ALA A 104 -21.10 12.95 10.00
CA ALA A 104 -20.99 11.50 10.02
C ALA A 104 -21.41 10.84 11.32
N ALA A 105 -21.10 11.49 12.44
CA ALA A 105 -21.48 11.05 13.77
C ALA A 105 -23.00 11.10 14.00
N ASP A 106 -23.77 11.83 13.18
CA ASP A 106 -25.22 11.95 13.35
C ASP A 106 -26.00 10.88 12.55
N ILE A 107 -25.31 10.05 11.77
CA ILE A 107 -25.93 9.04 10.92
C ILE A 107 -25.99 7.70 11.66
N PHE A 108 -27.19 7.39 12.16
CA PHE A 108 -27.45 6.18 12.91
C PHE A 108 -28.42 5.26 12.17
N PRO A 109 -27.93 4.31 11.34
CA PRO A 109 -28.77 3.24 10.84
C PRO A 109 -29.27 2.37 12.01
N TYR A 110 -30.52 1.95 11.90
CA TYR A 110 -31.22 1.12 12.86
C TYR A 110 -31.16 -0.34 12.45
N THR A 111 -30.73 -1.18 13.37
CA THR A 111 -30.81 -2.60 13.15
C THR A 111 -32.23 -3.09 13.47
N LEU A 112 -32.95 -3.68 12.51
CA LEU A 112 -34.33 -4.12 12.70
C LEU A 112 -34.41 -5.50 13.36
N HIS A 113 -35.25 -5.63 14.39
CA HIS A 113 -35.84 -6.91 14.77
C HIS A 113 -36.99 -7.21 13.82
N SER A 114 -36.88 -8.22 12.96
CA SER A 114 -38.03 -8.72 12.20
C SER A 114 -39.05 -9.28 13.21
N GLN A 115 -40.21 -8.62 13.36
CA GLN A 115 -41.20 -8.92 14.41
C GLN A 115 -41.79 -10.34 14.36
N HIS A 116 -41.45 -11.14 13.35
CA HIS A 116 -41.97 -12.49 13.12
C HIS A 116 -40.88 -13.58 13.00
N ARG A 117 -39.62 -13.29 13.37
CA ARG A 117 -38.51 -14.26 13.28
C ARG A 117 -37.79 -14.39 14.62
N ARG A 118 -37.58 -15.63 15.07
CA ARG A 118 -36.69 -15.91 16.20
C ARG A 118 -35.27 -16.07 15.66
N PHE A 119 -34.35 -15.22 16.10
CA PHE A 119 -32.93 -15.30 15.72
C PHE A 119 -32.19 -16.31 16.59
N GLY A 120 -31.29 -17.08 15.98
CA GLY A 120 -30.46 -18.06 16.68
C GLY A 120 -29.22 -17.41 17.33
N ASP A 121 -28.71 -16.37 16.69
CA ASP A 121 -27.59 -15.53 17.13
C ASP A 121 -28.03 -14.05 17.08
N PRO A 122 -27.86 -13.26 18.17
CA PRO A 122 -28.09 -11.81 18.15
C PRO A 122 -27.39 -11.07 17.00
N ARG A 123 -26.28 -11.60 16.45
CA ARG A 123 -25.60 -11.00 15.29
C ARG A 123 -26.44 -10.98 14.03
N GLU A 124 -27.38 -11.91 13.86
CA GLU A 124 -28.22 -12.01 12.65
C GLU A 124 -29.07 -10.76 12.42
N MET A 125 -29.34 -9.98 13.47
CA MET A 125 -30.05 -8.72 13.32
C MET A 125 -29.26 -7.71 12.51
N GLU A 126 -27.92 -7.70 12.65
CA GLU A 126 -27.04 -6.75 11.95
C GLU A 126 -27.11 -6.93 10.43
N LEU A 127 -27.67 -8.02 9.92
CA LEU A 127 -27.98 -8.16 8.50
C LEU A 127 -29.00 -7.12 8.02
N TYR A 128 -29.82 -6.56 8.89
CA TYR A 128 -30.90 -5.64 8.53
C TYR A 128 -30.60 -4.23 9.03
N LEU A 129 -30.38 -3.27 8.13
CA LEU A 129 -30.23 -1.85 8.46
C LEU A 129 -31.37 -1.02 7.90
N THR A 130 -31.95 -0.17 8.72
CA THR A 130 -33.01 0.76 8.31
C THR A 130 -32.77 2.17 8.76
N PHE A 131 -33.35 3.13 8.06
CA PHE A 131 -33.39 4.52 8.49
C PHE A 131 -34.82 4.86 8.88
N ARG A 132 -34.99 5.59 9.98
CA ARG A 132 -36.33 5.94 10.48
C ARG A 132 -37.06 6.94 9.64
N GLU A 133 -36.29 7.86 9.10
CA GLU A 133 -36.81 8.96 8.31
C GLU A 133 -36.69 8.54 6.85
N PRO A 134 -37.65 8.93 5.99
CA PRO A 134 -37.51 8.72 4.57
C PRO A 134 -36.30 9.49 4.03
N HIS A 135 -35.45 8.82 3.27
CA HIS A 135 -34.30 9.43 2.60
C HIS A 135 -34.54 9.43 1.10
N ARG A 136 -33.98 10.41 0.39
CA ARG A 136 -34.08 10.46 -1.06
C ARG A 136 -33.24 9.33 -1.66
N VAL A 137 -33.87 8.50 -2.49
CA VAL A 137 -33.23 7.41 -3.23
C VAL A 137 -33.52 7.61 -4.71
N ARG A 138 -32.44 7.63 -5.50
CA ARG A 138 -32.47 7.66 -6.94
C ARG A 138 -32.03 6.31 -7.50
N TYR A 139 -32.81 5.71 -8.38
CA TYR A 139 -32.46 4.49 -9.08
C TYR A 139 -32.55 4.71 -10.59
N SER A 140 -31.47 4.43 -11.30
CA SER A 140 -31.35 4.59 -12.75
C SER A 140 -30.81 3.31 -13.38
N THR A 141 -31.28 3.01 -14.58
CA THR A 141 -30.73 1.94 -15.43
C THR A 141 -30.23 2.52 -16.74
N ILE A 142 -29.71 1.67 -17.63
CA ILE A 142 -29.24 2.08 -18.96
C ILE A 142 -30.31 2.78 -19.81
N ASP A 143 -31.59 2.49 -19.56
CA ASP A 143 -32.73 3.06 -20.29
C ASP A 143 -33.20 4.42 -19.73
N GLY A 144 -32.61 4.88 -18.62
CA GLY A 144 -32.86 6.19 -18.02
C GLY A 144 -33.11 6.16 -16.51
N LEU A 145 -33.73 7.23 -16.00
CA LEU A 145 -34.08 7.36 -14.60
C LEU A 145 -35.39 6.59 -14.30
N PHE A 146 -35.32 5.58 -13.43
CA PHE A 146 -36.47 4.76 -13.04
C PHE A 146 -37.14 5.26 -11.76
N HIS A 147 -36.37 5.84 -10.83
CA HIS A 147 -36.86 6.28 -9.53
C HIS A 147 -36.09 7.50 -9.01
N ASP A 148 -36.78 8.47 -8.40
CA ASP A 148 -36.18 9.56 -7.62
C ASP A 148 -37.19 10.08 -6.60
N GLU A 149 -37.28 9.42 -5.43
CA GLU A 149 -38.26 9.76 -4.39
C GLU A 149 -37.69 9.58 -2.97
N TYR A 150 -38.41 10.09 -1.97
CA TYR A 150 -38.08 9.89 -0.56
C TYR A 150 -38.76 8.62 -0.05
N ILE A 151 -37.96 7.61 0.32
CA ILE A 151 -38.46 6.30 0.79
C ILE A 151 -37.84 5.93 2.14
N GLU A 152 -38.53 5.08 2.88
CA GLU A 152 -37.94 4.41 4.05
C GLU A 152 -36.84 3.45 3.56
N VAL A 153 -35.58 3.76 3.86
CA VAL A 153 -34.45 2.96 3.40
C VAL A 153 -34.29 1.74 4.31
N LYS A 154 -34.38 0.55 3.71
CA LYS A 154 -34.18 -0.74 4.37
C LYS A 154 -33.23 -1.59 3.55
N TYR A 155 -32.04 -1.83 4.09
CA TYR A 155 -31.03 -2.72 3.55
C TYR A 155 -31.08 -4.07 4.24
N GLU A 156 -31.13 -5.13 3.46
CA GLU A 156 -30.85 -6.50 3.90
C GLU A 156 -29.50 -6.92 3.31
N PHE A 157 -28.48 -6.96 4.17
CA PHE A 157 -27.11 -7.34 3.84
C PHE A 157 -26.94 -8.84 3.74
N THR A 158 -26.00 -9.24 2.89
CA THR A 158 -25.67 -10.65 2.65
C THR A 158 -24.84 -11.25 3.78
N THR A 159 -24.03 -10.41 4.43
CA THR A 159 -23.18 -10.79 5.57
C THR A 159 -23.18 -9.70 6.64
N ILE A 160 -22.95 -10.12 7.89
CA ILE A 160 -22.82 -9.20 9.03
C ILE A 160 -21.63 -8.26 8.80
N ASP A 161 -20.52 -8.76 8.25
CA ASP A 161 -19.32 -7.97 8.00
C ASP A 161 -19.57 -6.85 6.98
N CYS A 162 -20.32 -7.13 5.90
CA CYS A 162 -20.72 -6.10 4.94
C CYS A 162 -21.57 -5.00 5.60
N SER A 163 -22.52 -5.38 6.46
CA SER A 163 -23.31 -4.41 7.23
C SER A 163 -22.46 -3.57 8.17
N MET A 164 -21.52 -4.20 8.89
CA MET A 164 -20.62 -3.52 9.81
C MET A 164 -19.70 -2.54 9.10
N GLN A 165 -19.18 -2.93 7.94
CA GLN A 165 -18.34 -2.08 7.11
C GLN A 165 -19.12 -0.88 6.58
N PHE A 166 -20.32 -1.11 6.03
CA PHE A 166 -21.19 -0.05 5.57
C PHE A 166 -21.54 0.94 6.70
N GLN A 167 -21.84 0.44 7.91
CA GLN A 167 -22.03 1.30 9.09
C GLN A 167 -20.79 2.15 9.42
N GLY A 168 -19.59 1.59 9.27
CA GLY A 168 -18.31 2.28 9.49
C GLY A 168 -18.05 3.36 8.44
N ASP A 169 -18.23 3.05 7.17
CA ASP A 169 -18.06 4.00 6.05
C ASP A 169 -19.05 5.16 6.16
N LEU A 170 -20.31 4.84 6.50
CA LEU A 170 -21.32 5.84 6.81
C LEU A 170 -20.99 6.70 8.03
N ARG A 171 -20.07 6.32 8.90
CA ARG A 171 -19.67 7.13 10.08
C ARG A 171 -18.26 7.69 9.98
N GLY A 172 -17.48 7.30 8.98
CA GLY A 172 -16.05 7.60 8.90
C GLY A 172 -15.24 6.93 10.00
N LYS A 173 -15.63 5.72 10.42
CA LYS A 173 -15.04 5.01 11.56
C LYS A 173 -14.70 3.56 11.23
N ASP A 174 -13.65 3.06 11.87
CA ASP A 174 -13.28 1.65 11.86
C ASP A 174 -13.82 0.98 13.10
N LEU A 175 -14.44 -0.19 12.95
CA LEU A 175 -14.84 -1.00 14.09
C LEU A 175 -13.58 -1.61 14.72
N VAL A 176 -13.31 -1.26 15.98
CA VAL A 176 -12.21 -1.85 16.76
C VAL A 176 -12.65 -3.20 17.30
N ASP A 177 -13.80 -3.23 17.97
CA ASP A 177 -14.38 -4.46 18.50
C ASP A 177 -15.87 -4.25 18.86
N TRP A 178 -16.56 -5.33 19.17
CA TRP A 178 -17.93 -5.32 19.66
C TRP A 178 -18.15 -6.38 20.76
N TYR A 179 -19.16 -6.13 21.58
CA TYR A 179 -19.42 -6.89 22.79
C TYR A 179 -20.91 -7.11 22.99
N ASP A 180 -21.30 -8.32 23.34
CA ASP A 180 -22.68 -8.60 23.75
C ASP A 180 -22.85 -8.16 25.22
N VAL A 181 -23.74 -7.18 25.44
CA VAL A 181 -23.97 -6.58 26.75
C VAL A 181 -25.45 -6.57 27.06
N ASP A 182 -25.85 -7.09 28.23
CA ASP A 182 -27.26 -7.17 28.60
C ASP A 182 -27.84 -5.79 28.91
N VAL A 183 -27.07 -4.88 29.52
CA VAL A 183 -27.55 -3.56 29.92
C VAL A 183 -26.40 -2.54 29.87
N ALA A 184 -26.66 -1.36 29.31
CA ALA A 184 -25.83 -0.18 29.56
C ALA A 184 -26.69 1.04 29.95
N TRP A 185 -26.24 1.84 30.91
CA TRP A 185 -27.00 3.00 31.38
C TRP A 185 -26.14 4.19 31.80
N SER A 186 -26.68 5.39 31.58
CA SER A 186 -26.15 6.70 31.98
C SER A 186 -26.91 7.26 33.18
N ASP A 187 -26.25 7.70 34.25
CA ASP A 187 -26.95 8.32 35.41
C ASP A 187 -26.78 9.85 35.49
N THR A 188 -27.88 10.52 35.82
CA THR A 188 -27.87 11.76 36.63
C THR A 188 -28.99 11.80 37.66
N HIS A 189 -30.17 11.20 37.42
CA HIS A 189 -31.36 11.25 38.32
C HIS A 189 -32.35 10.06 38.13
N ARG A 190 -31.91 8.81 37.86
CA ARG A 190 -32.84 7.64 37.76
C ARG A 190 -32.47 6.45 38.65
N ARG A 191 -33.43 6.05 39.49
CA ARG A 191 -33.36 5.10 40.62
C ARG A 191 -32.82 3.71 40.23
N THR A 192 -31.60 3.40 40.68
CA THR A 192 -31.21 2.02 41.04
C THR A 192 -31.94 1.62 42.32
N ASP A 193 -32.34 0.35 42.46
CA ASP A 193 -32.70 -0.18 43.78
C ASP A 193 -31.46 -0.27 44.69
N SER A 194 -31.66 -0.62 45.96
CA SER A 194 -30.60 -0.74 46.96
C SER A 194 -29.58 -1.86 46.66
N TYR A 195 -29.82 -2.68 45.63
CA TYR A 195 -28.91 -3.71 45.14
C TYR A 195 -28.20 -3.29 43.83
N GLY A 196 -28.39 -2.05 43.38
CA GLY A 196 -27.82 -1.53 42.14
C GLY A 196 -28.55 -1.97 40.88
N ASN A 197 -29.74 -2.60 40.98
CA ASN A 197 -30.52 -2.98 39.82
C ASN A 197 -31.36 -1.80 39.34
N VAL A 198 -31.22 -1.46 38.07
CA VAL A 198 -31.94 -0.36 37.43
C VAL A 198 -33.39 -0.79 37.17
N ARG A 199 -34.37 -0.04 37.68
CA ARG A 199 -35.76 -0.21 37.24
C ARG A 199 -35.95 0.43 35.86
N GLY A 200 -36.12 -0.41 34.83
CA GLY A 200 -36.67 0.01 33.53
C GLY A 200 -35.69 0.50 32.47
N LEU A 201 -34.54 -0.16 32.29
CA LEU A 201 -33.69 0.00 31.11
C LEU A 201 -33.49 -1.37 30.45
N GLY A 202 -33.94 -1.46 29.19
CA GLY A 202 -34.06 -2.72 28.46
C GLY A 202 -32.74 -3.29 27.96
N THR A 203 -32.82 -4.54 27.50
CA THR A 203 -31.77 -5.30 26.87
C THR A 203 -31.09 -4.50 25.77
N ILE A 204 -29.81 -4.19 25.96
CA ILE A 204 -28.91 -3.93 24.84
C ILE A 204 -28.49 -5.32 24.33
N GLN A 205 -28.20 -5.46 23.04
CA GLN A 205 -27.70 -6.73 22.51
C GLN A 205 -26.26 -6.60 22.01
N ARG A 206 -25.82 -5.37 21.68
CA ARG A 206 -24.45 -5.11 21.23
C ARG A 206 -23.96 -3.71 21.55
N MET A 207 -22.79 -3.65 22.15
CA MET A 207 -21.95 -2.45 22.28
C MET A 207 -20.85 -2.52 21.23
N LYS A 208 -20.52 -1.39 20.60
CA LYS A 208 -19.48 -1.31 19.56
C LYS A 208 -18.45 -0.26 19.97
N LEU A 209 -17.17 -0.62 19.89
CA LEU A 209 -16.04 0.27 20.05
C LEU A 209 -15.52 0.63 18.65
N TRP A 210 -15.48 1.93 18.38
CA TRP A 210 -15.06 2.49 17.09
C TRP A 210 -13.82 3.35 17.27
N ARG A 211 -13.02 3.43 16.21
CA ARG A 211 -11.96 4.43 16.05
C ARG A 211 -12.32 5.35 14.90
N ASP A 212 -12.31 6.65 15.14
CA ASP A 212 -12.55 7.65 14.11
C ASP A 212 -11.37 7.74 13.15
N ARG A 213 -11.62 7.64 11.83
CA ARG A 213 -10.55 7.58 10.81
C ARG A 213 -9.75 8.88 10.71
N TYR A 214 -10.35 10.01 11.11
CA TYR A 214 -9.75 11.34 10.94
C TYR A 214 -9.03 11.81 12.19
N SER A 215 -9.64 11.59 13.35
CA SER A 215 -9.13 12.06 14.64
C SER A 215 -8.40 10.99 15.45
N ASN A 216 -8.51 9.72 15.07
CA ASN A 216 -8.04 8.55 15.83
C ASN A 216 -8.64 8.41 17.24
N PHE A 217 -9.60 9.26 17.64
CA PHE A 217 -10.31 9.12 18.90
C PHE A 217 -11.22 7.91 18.90
N HIS A 218 -11.42 7.34 20.08
CA HIS A 218 -12.24 6.17 20.27
C HIS A 218 -13.64 6.53 20.77
N TYR A 219 -14.63 5.77 20.32
CA TYR A 219 -16.04 6.02 20.62
C TYR A 219 -16.76 4.71 20.94
N LEU A 220 -17.63 4.75 21.95
CA LEU A 220 -18.56 3.67 22.26
C LEU A 220 -19.95 4.01 21.73
N THR A 221 -20.54 3.10 20.94
CA THR A 221 -21.95 3.22 20.53
C THR A 221 -22.82 2.19 21.24
N PHE A 222 -23.93 2.66 21.80
CA PHE A 222 -24.92 1.86 22.52
C PHE A 222 -26.30 1.95 21.86
N TYR A 223 -26.95 0.81 21.66
CA TYR A 223 -28.34 0.78 21.22
C TYR A 223 -29.28 0.80 22.43
N ALA A 224 -29.90 1.96 22.72
CA ALA A 224 -30.81 2.08 23.85
C ALA A 224 -32.25 1.72 23.46
N ASN A 225 -32.70 0.52 23.83
CA ASN A 225 -33.98 -0.07 23.39
C ASN A 225 -35.23 0.76 23.80
N HIS A 226 -35.20 1.41 24.98
CA HIS A 226 -36.36 2.14 25.53
C HIS A 226 -36.70 3.46 24.80
N ARG A 227 -35.71 4.14 24.22
CA ARG A 227 -35.91 5.30 23.33
C ARG A 227 -35.68 4.94 21.87
N ARG A 228 -35.33 3.67 21.62
CA ARG A 228 -34.82 3.12 20.36
C ARG A 228 -33.86 4.12 19.68
N ARG A 229 -32.83 4.58 20.35
CA ARG A 229 -31.84 5.52 19.77
C ARG A 229 -30.44 4.99 20.05
N TRP A 230 -29.57 5.10 19.06
CA TRP A 230 -28.14 4.95 19.30
C TRP A 230 -27.66 6.17 20.10
N LYS A 231 -26.76 5.91 21.05
CA LYS A 231 -25.98 6.95 21.70
C LYS A 231 -24.52 6.63 21.51
N GLU A 232 -23.77 7.64 21.13
CA GLU A 232 -22.32 7.55 21.05
C GLU A 232 -21.71 8.36 22.19
N TYR A 233 -20.64 7.84 22.77
CA TYR A 233 -19.87 8.52 23.79
C TYR A 233 -18.38 8.42 23.47
N ALA A 234 -17.64 9.52 23.58
CA ALA A 234 -16.20 9.52 23.37
C ALA A 234 -15.50 8.86 24.57
N VAL A 235 -14.49 8.02 24.30
CA VAL A 235 -13.79 7.27 25.36
C VAL A 235 -13.06 8.21 26.34
N HIS A 236 -12.52 9.33 25.85
CA HIS A 236 -11.82 10.32 26.69
C HIS A 236 -12.73 11.11 27.64
N ASP A 237 -14.05 11.06 27.49
CA ASP A 237 -14.99 11.73 28.40
C ASP A 237 -15.13 11.02 29.76
N PHE A 238 -14.52 9.83 29.92
CA PHE A 238 -14.69 8.99 31.11
C PHE A 238 -13.36 8.63 31.76
N ASP A 239 -13.31 8.65 33.09
CA ASP A 239 -12.28 8.01 33.90
C ASP A 239 -12.72 6.59 34.28
N ALA A 240 -11.83 5.61 34.15
CA ALA A 240 -12.11 4.24 34.55
C ALA A 240 -11.74 3.98 36.02
N GLU A 241 -12.69 3.50 36.82
CA GLU A 241 -12.41 2.92 38.14
C GLU A 241 -12.81 1.44 38.14
N PHE A 242 -11.86 0.55 37.84
CA PHE A 242 -12.10 -0.89 37.86
C PHE A 242 -12.08 -1.42 39.31
N ARG A 243 -13.24 -1.85 39.83
CA ARG A 243 -13.33 -2.46 41.17
C ARG A 243 -13.18 -3.98 41.07
N GLN A 244 -12.12 -4.53 41.66
CA GLN A 244 -11.81 -5.98 41.68
C GLN A 244 -12.93 -6.90 42.19
N ARG A 245 -13.93 -6.40 42.94
CA ARG A 245 -15.07 -7.20 43.43
C ARG A 245 -16.15 -7.44 42.37
N ASP A 246 -16.23 -6.60 41.34
CA ASP A 246 -17.31 -6.59 40.34
C ASP A 246 -17.01 -7.48 39.12
N ASP A 247 -15.76 -7.90 38.94
CA ASP A 247 -15.30 -8.88 37.93
C ASP A 247 -16.10 -10.19 37.99
N ARG A 248 -16.46 -10.65 39.19
CA ARG A 248 -17.26 -11.88 39.40
C ARG A 248 -18.66 -11.79 38.77
N HIS A 249 -19.18 -10.59 38.61
CA HIS A 249 -20.48 -10.32 38.02
C HIS A 249 -20.37 -9.77 36.59
N ARG A 250 -19.16 -9.63 36.03
CA ARG A 250 -18.88 -9.03 34.71
C ARG A 250 -19.55 -7.66 34.54
N ARG A 251 -19.54 -6.86 35.61
CA ARG A 251 -20.08 -5.50 35.66
C ARG A 251 -18.93 -4.51 35.59
N LEU A 252 -19.12 -3.46 34.80
CA LEU A 252 -18.18 -2.35 34.66
C LEU A 252 -18.89 -1.02 34.90
N GLN A 253 -18.24 -0.12 35.62
CA GLN A 253 -18.67 1.27 35.76
C GLN A 253 -17.52 2.20 35.36
N ILE A 254 -17.76 3.08 34.38
CA ILE A 254 -16.83 4.14 33.97
C ILE A 254 -17.45 5.51 34.32
N ASN A 255 -16.69 6.39 34.95
CA ASN A 255 -17.19 7.66 35.51
C ASN A 255 -16.93 8.82 34.54
N ALA A 256 -17.86 9.74 34.34
CA ALA A 256 -17.60 10.91 33.49
C ALA A 256 -16.58 11.86 34.15
N ARG A 257 -15.62 12.36 33.37
CA ARG A 257 -14.61 13.33 33.81
C ARG A 257 -15.28 14.60 34.33
N GLY A 258 -14.82 15.11 35.47
CA GLY A 258 -15.35 16.34 36.09
C GLY A 258 -16.60 16.17 36.98
N ALA A 259 -17.22 14.98 37.05
CA ALA A 259 -18.37 14.72 37.91
C ALA A 259 -18.05 14.66 39.43
N ARG A 260 -16.76 14.60 39.81
CA ARG A 260 -16.30 14.64 41.22
C ARG A 260 -16.19 16.07 41.75
N ARG A 261 -17.32 16.77 41.92
CA ARG A 261 -17.40 17.96 42.78
C ARG A 261 -18.83 18.39 43.16
N ALA A 262 -19.69 17.46 43.59
CA ALA A 262 -20.93 17.84 44.30
C ALA A 262 -21.57 16.67 45.08
N SER A 263 -21.12 16.44 46.33
CA SER A 263 -21.98 16.22 47.51
C SER A 263 -21.12 16.04 48.77
N ALA A 264 -21.34 16.91 49.74
CA ALA A 264 -20.71 16.93 51.06
C ALA A 264 -21.36 15.95 52.05
N SER A 265 -20.57 15.62 53.08
CA SER A 265 -20.94 15.27 54.48
C SER A 265 -21.98 14.17 54.74
N GLU A 266 -21.54 13.05 55.33
CA GLU A 266 -21.98 12.61 56.66
C GLU A 266 -21.07 11.51 57.25
N SER A 267 -20.90 11.58 58.57
CA SER A 267 -20.26 10.69 59.56
C SER A 267 -20.58 9.18 59.36
N SER A 268 -19.80 8.16 59.76
CA SER A 268 -19.04 7.92 60.99
C SER A 268 -18.28 6.58 60.89
N HIS A 269 -17.09 6.49 61.51
CA HIS A 269 -16.43 5.35 62.17
C HIS A 269 -16.44 3.93 61.52
N GLY A 270 -15.24 3.41 61.22
CA GLY A 270 -15.02 1.96 61.12
C GLY A 270 -13.78 1.56 60.30
N HIS A 271 -12.81 0.93 60.97
CA HIS A 271 -11.51 0.48 60.46
C HIS A 271 -11.54 -0.40 59.19
N GLY A 272 -10.51 -0.25 58.34
CA GLY A 272 -10.12 -1.27 57.36
C GLY A 272 -9.13 -0.77 56.31
N ARG A 273 -7.85 -1.10 56.48
CA ARG A 273 -6.73 -0.87 55.56
C ARG A 273 -7.06 -1.30 54.12
N GLU A 274 -6.65 -0.51 53.12
CA GLU A 274 -5.80 -0.99 52.02
C GLU A 274 -5.14 0.15 51.23
N ARG A 275 -3.99 -0.17 50.64
CA ARG A 275 -2.84 0.69 50.37
C ARG A 275 -3.04 1.64 49.18
N ARG A 276 -2.75 2.93 49.40
CA ARG A 276 -2.34 3.89 48.35
C ARG A 276 -0.85 3.69 48.08
N PHE A 277 -0.46 3.54 46.81
CA PHE A 277 0.84 4.01 46.33
C PHE A 277 0.59 5.21 45.43
N SER A 278 1.10 6.36 45.86
CA SER A 278 1.18 7.59 45.07
C SER A 278 2.54 7.67 44.41
N ALA A 279 2.59 8.18 43.18
CA ALA A 279 3.71 8.96 42.71
C ALA A 279 3.16 10.24 42.05
N THR A 280 3.15 11.31 42.83
CA THR A 280 3.02 12.69 42.33
C THR A 280 4.41 13.31 42.24
N SER A 281 4.49 14.38 41.41
CA SER A 281 5.57 15.37 41.25
C SER A 281 6.32 15.15 39.93
N ILE A 282 6.43 16.07 38.96
CA ILE A 282 6.61 17.53 38.94
C ILE A 282 6.10 18.01 37.55
N PHE A 283 5.19 18.96 37.35
CA PHE A 283 5.46 20.40 37.15
C PHE A 283 4.11 21.14 37.01
N ARG A 284 3.97 22.26 37.72
CA ARG A 284 2.99 23.31 37.42
C ARG A 284 3.72 24.42 36.66
N PRO A 285 3.01 25.14 35.79
CA PRO A 285 2.98 26.60 35.90
C PRO A 285 1.55 27.12 36.05
N ARG A 286 1.43 28.32 36.61
CA ARG A 286 0.20 28.99 37.03
C ARG A 286 0.00 30.26 36.20
N ASN A 287 -1.24 30.41 35.72
CA ASN A 287 -1.98 31.63 35.32
C ASN A 287 -1.71 32.34 33.98
N GLY A 288 -2.75 32.31 33.15
CA GLY A 288 -3.11 33.29 32.12
C GLY A 288 -4.28 32.77 31.27
N GLY A 289 -5.52 33.13 31.59
CA GLY A 289 -6.68 32.89 30.70
C GLY A 289 -7.09 34.18 29.96
N PRO A 290 -8.17 34.18 29.15
CA PRO A 290 -8.94 33.04 28.64
C PRO A 290 -9.18 33.10 27.10
N SER A 291 -9.26 31.96 26.43
CA SER A 291 -10.29 31.67 25.40
C SER A 291 -10.01 30.34 24.70
N SER A 292 -10.75 29.30 25.07
CA SER A 292 -11.06 28.22 24.14
C SER A 292 -12.31 27.49 24.63
N THR A 293 -13.43 27.79 23.99
CA THR A 293 -14.63 26.97 23.97
C THR A 293 -14.30 25.63 23.31
N ALA A 294 -14.05 24.60 24.11
CA ALA A 294 -14.17 23.20 23.73
C ALA A 294 -15.19 22.55 24.68
N GLY A 295 -16.17 21.86 24.11
CA GLY A 295 -17.45 21.53 24.75
C GLY A 295 -17.29 20.81 26.08
N GLN A 296 -17.91 21.37 27.13
CA GLN A 296 -18.24 20.58 28.31
C GLN A 296 -19.23 19.48 27.91
N PRO A 297 -19.10 18.25 28.44
CA PRO A 297 -20.23 17.34 28.45
C PRO A 297 -21.38 18.05 29.17
N THR A 298 -22.48 18.25 28.43
CA THR A 298 -23.75 18.72 28.99
C THR A 298 -24.02 18.00 30.31
N GLY A 299 -24.31 18.73 31.39
CA GLY A 299 -24.34 18.26 32.78
C GLY A 299 -25.36 17.17 33.17
N GLU A 300 -25.58 16.17 32.31
CA GLU A 300 -26.53 15.06 32.45
C GLU A 300 -25.87 13.67 32.64
N LEU A 301 -24.54 13.52 32.61
CA LEU A 301 -23.90 12.20 32.75
C LEU A 301 -22.89 12.16 33.91
N ARG A 302 -23.11 11.28 34.89
CA ARG A 302 -22.18 11.02 36.01
C ARG A 302 -21.31 9.80 35.79
N TYR A 303 -21.89 8.71 35.29
CA TYR A 303 -21.18 7.46 34.98
C TYR A 303 -21.98 6.65 33.95
N LEU A 304 -21.30 5.70 33.31
CA LEU A 304 -21.87 4.67 32.46
C LEU A 304 -21.64 3.29 33.09
N GLY A 305 -22.73 2.58 33.39
CA GLY A 305 -22.69 1.19 33.85
C GLY A 305 -22.92 0.23 32.68
N ILE A 306 -22.14 -0.86 32.61
CA ILE A 306 -22.18 -1.88 31.55
C ILE A 306 -22.20 -3.27 32.19
N GLN A 307 -23.13 -4.13 31.76
CA GLN A 307 -23.21 -5.53 32.14
C GLN A 307 -22.92 -6.39 30.91
N PHE A 308 -21.83 -7.16 30.93
CA PHE A 308 -21.52 -8.10 29.84
C PHE A 308 -22.36 -9.37 29.98
N THR A 309 -22.83 -9.90 28.86
CA THR A 309 -23.65 -11.12 28.84
C THR A 309 -22.80 -12.33 29.23
N ARG A 310 -23.36 -13.21 30.07
CA ARG A 310 -22.72 -14.49 30.41
C ARG A 310 -22.96 -15.47 29.27
N ASN A 311 -22.03 -15.54 28.34
CA ASN A 311 -22.18 -16.45 27.20
C ASN A 311 -21.70 -17.86 27.59
N ASP A 312 -22.57 -18.67 28.20
CA ASP A 312 -22.28 -20.09 28.51
C ASP A 312 -22.14 -20.95 27.22
N ARG A 313 -22.28 -20.35 26.02
CA ARG A 313 -22.15 -20.98 24.70
C ARG A 313 -20.95 -20.49 23.87
N ALA A 314 -20.17 -19.54 24.36
CA ALA A 314 -19.03 -19.03 23.60
C ALA A 314 -17.80 -19.95 23.74
N GLN A 315 -16.94 -19.96 22.72
CA GLN A 315 -15.76 -20.83 22.66
C GLN A 315 -14.88 -20.67 23.92
N PRO A 316 -14.17 -21.73 24.36
CA PRO A 316 -13.26 -21.63 25.51
C PRO A 316 -12.22 -20.54 25.27
N GLY A 317 -12.30 -19.43 26.03
CA GLY A 317 -11.37 -18.29 25.92
C GLY A 317 -12.01 -16.92 25.65
N SER A 318 -13.28 -16.83 25.27
CA SER A 318 -13.94 -15.54 25.01
C SER A 318 -14.48 -14.90 26.30
N ASP A 319 -13.63 -14.17 27.02
CA ASP A 319 -14.08 -13.30 28.11
C ASP A 319 -14.23 -11.87 27.59
N ASP A 320 -15.38 -11.56 26.98
CA ASP A 320 -15.71 -10.23 26.43
C ASP A 320 -15.46 -9.10 27.43
N TYR A 321 -15.67 -9.38 28.72
CA TYR A 321 -15.36 -8.45 29.81
C TYR A 321 -13.87 -8.10 29.87
N ARG A 322 -12.97 -9.09 29.84
CA ARG A 322 -11.52 -8.86 29.86
C ARG A 322 -11.03 -8.22 28.56
N ARG A 323 -11.50 -8.74 27.42
CA ARG A 323 -11.20 -8.21 26.08
C ARG A 323 -11.57 -6.72 25.99
N PHE A 324 -12.72 -6.34 26.54
CA PHE A 324 -13.11 -4.94 26.63
C PHE A 324 -12.17 -4.13 27.51
N ILE A 325 -11.81 -4.61 28.71
CA ILE A 325 -10.93 -3.87 29.63
C ILE A 325 -9.58 -3.58 28.99
N ASP A 326 -8.98 -4.57 28.32
CA ASP A 326 -7.67 -4.42 27.67
C ASP A 326 -7.72 -3.36 26.56
N LEU A 327 -8.72 -3.46 25.68
CA LEU A 327 -8.92 -2.50 24.59
C LEU A 327 -9.34 -1.11 25.08
N TRP A 328 -10.14 -1.05 26.15
CA TRP A 328 -10.53 0.20 26.79
C TRP A 328 -9.31 0.93 27.36
N ASN A 329 -8.45 0.24 28.12
CA ASN A 329 -7.26 0.87 28.70
C ASN A 329 -6.34 1.42 27.61
N TYR A 330 -6.14 0.65 26.54
CA TYR A 330 -5.39 1.09 25.37
C TYR A 330 -5.99 2.36 24.73
N ALA A 331 -7.30 2.35 24.44
CA ALA A 331 -7.99 3.48 23.85
C ALA A 331 -7.99 4.71 24.76
N HIS A 332 -8.21 4.52 26.06
CA HIS A 332 -8.27 5.58 27.05
C HIS A 332 -6.92 6.26 27.28
N ASP A 333 -5.83 5.48 27.36
CA ASP A 333 -4.47 6.01 27.52
C ASP A 333 -4.02 6.81 26.30
N LEU A 334 -4.37 6.35 25.10
CA LEU A 334 -4.09 7.05 23.85
C LEU A 334 -4.86 8.37 23.75
N ASP A 335 -6.18 8.31 23.95
CA ASP A 335 -7.03 9.50 23.83
C ASP A 335 -6.73 10.52 24.95
N GLY A 336 -6.27 10.07 26.12
CA GLY A 336 -5.96 10.90 27.29
C GLY A 336 -4.66 11.70 27.23
N GLN A 337 -3.74 11.40 26.30
CA GLN A 337 -2.46 12.11 26.12
C GLN A 337 -2.54 13.24 25.07
N SER A 338 -3.69 13.39 24.39
CA SER A 338 -3.89 14.39 23.34
C SER A 338 -4.56 15.65 23.89
N ASP A 339 -3.81 16.74 24.05
CA ASP A 339 -4.33 18.06 24.47
C ASP A 339 -4.97 18.86 23.30
N ALA A 340 -5.11 18.26 22.11
CA ALA A 340 -5.63 18.94 20.93
C ALA A 340 -7.13 18.62 20.69
N PRO A 341 -8.02 19.62 20.60
CA PRO A 341 -9.38 19.37 20.12
C PRO A 341 -9.34 18.88 18.66
N PRO A 342 -10.31 18.06 18.22
CA PRO A 342 -10.34 17.56 16.85
C PRO A 342 -10.48 18.73 15.87
N SER A 343 -9.38 19.06 15.19
CA SER A 343 -9.37 20.04 14.11
C SER A 343 -9.87 19.39 12.82
N ARG A 344 -10.97 19.92 12.28
CA ARG A 344 -11.47 19.59 10.94
C ARG A 344 -10.44 19.99 9.89
N VAL A 345 -9.87 19.01 9.23
CA VAL A 345 -9.10 19.19 7.98
C VAL A 345 -9.65 18.20 6.95
N SER A 346 -9.73 18.69 5.72
CA SER A 346 -10.38 18.22 4.50
C SER A 346 -10.35 16.71 4.19
N GLU A 347 -11.47 16.26 3.59
CA GLU A 347 -11.86 14.91 3.19
C GLU A 347 -10.84 14.20 2.29
N LEU A 348 -10.57 12.92 2.61
CA LEU A 348 -9.92 11.94 1.75
C LEU A 348 -10.96 10.89 1.31
N GLU A 349 -10.84 10.42 0.06
CA GLU A 349 -11.81 9.55 -0.62
C GLU A 349 -11.97 8.16 0.02
N SER A 350 -13.19 7.62 0.02
CA SER A 350 -13.51 6.27 0.50
C SER A 350 -13.16 5.21 -0.56
N PRO A 351 -12.61 4.03 -0.18
CA PRO A 351 -12.28 2.96 -1.14
C PRO A 351 -13.50 2.09 -1.52
N VAL A 352 -13.60 1.77 -2.82
CA VAL A 352 -14.62 0.92 -3.45
C VAL A 352 -14.32 -0.58 -3.21
N ILE A 353 -15.34 -1.41 -2.93
CA ILE A 353 -15.23 -2.87 -2.72
C ILE A 353 -16.05 -3.63 -3.77
N ASN A 354 -15.44 -4.57 -4.50
CA ASN A 354 -16.20 -5.61 -5.22
C ASN A 354 -15.90 -7.01 -4.66
N GLY A 355 -16.93 -7.67 -4.12
CA GLY A 355 -17.00 -9.12 -3.96
C GLY A 355 -17.25 -9.81 -5.31
N THR A 356 -17.17 -11.14 -5.48
CA THR A 356 -17.52 -12.23 -4.55
C THR A 356 -17.01 -13.60 -5.05
N SER A 357 -16.75 -14.49 -4.09
CA SER A 357 -17.13 -15.92 -3.98
C SER A 357 -16.86 -16.94 -5.10
N GLY A 358 -16.11 -17.99 -4.72
CA GLY A 358 -16.71 -19.33 -4.56
C GLY A 358 -15.99 -20.50 -5.26
N GLN A 359 -15.31 -21.37 -4.51
CA GLN A 359 -15.69 -22.78 -4.36
C GLN A 359 -14.84 -23.53 -3.32
N ASN A 360 -15.54 -24.36 -2.53
CA ASN A 360 -15.04 -25.22 -1.45
C ASN A 360 -14.29 -26.44 -1.98
N HIS A 361 -13.20 -26.83 -1.31
CA HIS A 361 -12.90 -28.24 -1.04
C HIS A 361 -12.18 -28.38 0.31
N TYR A 362 -12.86 -28.99 1.28
CA TYR A 362 -12.29 -29.51 2.52
C TYR A 362 -11.50 -30.79 2.21
N ILE A 363 -10.21 -30.82 2.55
CA ILE A 363 -9.48 -32.06 2.84
C ILE A 363 -8.63 -31.85 4.11
N ASN A 364 -8.82 -32.74 5.07
CA ASN A 364 -8.14 -32.83 6.35
C ASN A 364 -6.62 -33.02 6.20
N GLY A 365 -5.84 -32.29 7.00
CA GLY A 365 -4.40 -32.51 7.18
C GLY A 365 -3.81 -31.47 8.11
N VAL A 366 -3.99 -31.65 9.42
CA VAL A 366 -3.33 -30.82 10.44
C VAL A 366 -1.85 -31.18 10.45
N ALA A 367 -1.02 -30.32 9.86
CA ALA A 367 0.39 -30.19 10.17
C ALA A 367 0.58 -28.82 10.81
N GLU A 368 1.12 -28.81 12.03
CA GLU A 368 1.44 -27.62 12.81
C GLU A 368 2.33 -26.68 12.00
N LEU A 369 1.87 -25.44 11.77
CA LEU A 369 2.71 -24.35 11.29
C LEU A 369 3.22 -23.54 12.50
N PRO A 370 4.51 -23.17 12.53
CA PRO A 370 5.13 -22.45 13.63
C PRO A 370 4.61 -21.01 13.72
N SER A 371 4.75 -20.45 14.93
CA SER A 371 4.38 -19.08 15.29
C SER A 371 4.92 -18.03 14.31
N PRO A 372 4.22 -16.90 14.10
CA PRO A 372 4.73 -15.83 13.24
C PRO A 372 5.97 -15.22 13.88
N GLU A 373 7.14 -15.54 13.33
CA GLU A 373 8.36 -14.78 13.56
C GLU A 373 8.12 -13.34 13.09
N LEU A 374 8.37 -12.40 14.01
CA LEU A 374 8.46 -10.98 13.73
C LEU A 374 9.29 -10.74 12.46
N LEU A 375 8.66 -10.14 11.45
CA LEU A 375 9.39 -9.57 10.31
C LEU A 375 10.47 -8.61 10.86
N PRO A 376 11.74 -8.76 10.48
CA PRO A 376 12.80 -7.91 10.98
C PRO A 376 12.59 -6.49 10.49
N THR A 377 12.63 -5.54 11.42
CA THR A 377 12.78 -4.12 11.14
C THR A 377 14.06 -3.90 10.30
N LEU A 378 13.90 -3.14 9.22
CA LEU A 378 14.96 -2.59 8.36
C LEU A 378 16.07 -1.92 9.20
N PRO A 379 17.30 -1.74 8.68
CA PRO A 379 18.43 -1.33 9.50
C PRO A 379 18.08 -0.09 10.31
N THR A 380 18.22 -0.20 11.63
CA THR A 380 18.11 0.95 12.50
C THR A 380 19.11 2.01 12.01
N PRO A 381 18.79 3.32 12.09
CA PRO A 381 19.76 4.39 11.86
C PRO A 381 21.10 4.19 12.58
N GLN A 382 21.08 3.36 13.63
CA GLN A 382 22.23 2.84 14.34
C GLN A 382 23.20 2.02 13.47
N ILE A 383 22.76 1.00 12.70
CA ILE A 383 23.66 0.16 11.88
C ILE A 383 24.37 0.99 10.81
N PHE A 384 23.67 1.96 10.22
CA PHE A 384 24.28 2.88 9.26
C PHE A 384 25.24 3.85 9.93
N GLY A 385 24.87 4.40 11.10
CA GLY A 385 25.77 5.22 11.92
C GLY A 385 27.04 4.46 12.28
N ASP A 386 26.92 3.18 12.65
CA ASP A 386 28.03 2.27 12.96
C ASP A 386 28.89 2.01 11.71
N LEU A 387 28.27 1.81 10.53
CA LEU A 387 29.00 1.66 9.26
C LEU A 387 29.79 2.92 8.91
N VAL A 388 29.19 4.10 9.00
CA VAL A 388 29.85 5.38 8.74
C VAL A 388 30.94 5.66 9.79
N ASN A 389 30.69 5.32 11.07
CA ASN A 389 31.68 5.42 12.13
C ASN A 389 32.87 4.49 11.88
N GLU A 390 32.63 3.20 11.61
CA GLU A 390 33.68 2.23 11.27
C GLU A 390 34.46 2.68 10.04
N PHE A 391 33.77 3.17 9.00
CA PHE A 391 34.41 3.68 7.79
C PHE A 391 35.32 4.86 8.08
N VAL A 392 34.88 5.83 8.90
CA VAL A 392 35.64 7.04 9.24
C VAL A 392 36.77 6.73 10.24
N GLU A 393 36.55 5.85 11.20
CA GLU A 393 37.54 5.45 12.22
C GLU A 393 38.66 4.59 11.63
N ASP A 394 38.38 3.66 10.71
CA ASP A 394 39.42 2.85 10.03
C ASP A 394 40.18 3.62 8.97
N LEU A 395 39.62 4.75 8.51
CA LEU A 395 40.30 5.59 7.54
C LEU A 395 41.49 6.32 8.20
N GLN A 396 41.42 6.96 9.38
CA GLN A 396 42.54 7.64 10.12
C GLN A 396 43.54 8.51 9.33
N LEU A 397 43.10 9.64 8.78
CA LEU A 397 43.86 10.40 7.78
C LEU A 397 44.11 11.84 8.26
N ARG A 398 45.05 12.56 7.65
CA ARG A 398 45.33 13.98 7.95
C ARG A 398 45.12 14.78 6.67
N THR A 399 44.02 15.48 6.58
CA THR A 399 43.79 16.53 5.58
C THR A 399 43.68 17.87 6.27
N LEU A 400 44.33 18.88 5.68
CA LEU A 400 44.38 20.25 6.19
C LEU A 400 42.95 20.76 6.35
N ARG A 401 42.62 21.25 7.56
CA ARG A 401 41.31 21.81 7.87
C ARG A 401 40.97 22.90 6.84
N PRO A 402 39.78 22.90 6.20
CA PRO A 402 39.35 23.97 5.30
C PRO A 402 39.36 25.37 5.95
N ARG A 403 39.35 25.44 7.28
CA ARG A 403 39.44 26.71 8.03
C ARG A 403 40.77 27.46 7.87
N GLU A 404 41.84 26.81 7.43
CA GLU A 404 43.16 27.46 7.26
C GLU A 404 43.39 28.02 5.84
N LEU A 405 42.52 27.73 4.86
CA LEU A 405 42.61 28.21 3.47
C LEU A 405 41.65 29.37 3.16
N SER A 406 41.09 30.01 4.18
CA SER A 406 40.27 31.22 3.98
C SER A 406 41.15 32.44 3.70
N ARG A 407 41.49 32.62 2.43
CA ARG A 407 41.65 33.88 1.69
C ARG A 407 42.42 33.56 0.41
N SER A 408 41.76 33.76 -0.73
CA SER A 408 42.29 33.67 -2.10
C SER A 408 42.75 32.29 -2.60
N LEU A 409 41.81 31.45 -3.04
CA LEU A 409 42.09 30.38 -4.01
C LEU A 409 41.01 30.34 -5.09
N ASN A 410 41.45 30.16 -6.34
CA ASN A 410 40.59 29.97 -7.50
C ASN A 410 39.80 28.67 -7.35
N PHE A 411 38.53 28.66 -7.76
CA PHE A 411 37.60 27.51 -7.68
C PHE A 411 38.10 26.21 -8.34
N LEU A 412 39.18 26.27 -9.13
CA LEU A 412 39.72 25.16 -9.94
C LEU A 412 40.55 24.12 -9.15
N GLU A 413 40.83 24.31 -7.85
CA GLU A 413 41.68 23.40 -7.06
C GLU A 413 41.01 22.83 -5.78
N MET A 414 39.68 22.75 -5.72
CA MET A 414 39.02 22.09 -4.58
C MET A 414 38.99 20.57 -4.76
N LYS A 415 39.74 19.85 -3.91
CA LYS A 415 39.57 18.41 -3.67
C LYS A 415 38.46 18.19 -2.66
N SER A 416 37.52 17.31 -2.98
CA SER A 416 36.46 16.88 -2.07
C SER A 416 36.38 15.36 -2.00
N ILE A 417 35.80 14.88 -0.91
CA ILE A 417 35.47 13.47 -0.73
C ILE A 417 33.99 13.28 -1.02
N ILE A 418 33.69 12.34 -1.91
CA ILE A 418 32.33 11.97 -2.28
C ILE A 418 32.01 10.59 -1.70
N LEU A 419 30.94 10.52 -0.91
CA LEU A 419 30.36 9.29 -0.38
C LEU A 419 29.18 8.88 -1.27
N SER A 420 29.30 7.78 -2.00
CA SER A 420 28.20 7.24 -2.83
C SER A 420 27.48 6.12 -2.11
N VAL A 421 26.18 6.29 -1.86
CA VAL A 421 25.34 5.39 -1.09
C VAL A 421 24.28 4.75 -1.98
N ASN A 422 24.35 3.42 -2.13
CA ASN A 422 23.40 2.61 -2.87
C ASN A 422 22.63 1.69 -1.90
N ALA A 423 21.38 2.07 -1.62
CA ALA A 423 20.48 1.33 -0.74
C ALA A 423 19.57 0.39 -1.55
N GLY A 424 19.93 -0.89 -1.58
CA GLY A 424 19.08 -1.95 -2.14
C GLY A 424 18.06 -2.48 -1.13
N SER A 425 17.17 -3.37 -1.59
CA SER A 425 16.18 -3.99 -0.71
C SER A 425 16.76 -4.98 0.31
N SER A 426 17.97 -5.51 0.07
CA SER A 426 18.60 -6.56 0.88
C SER A 426 20.08 -6.28 1.22
N SER A 427 20.61 -5.15 0.75
CA SER A 427 21.99 -4.74 0.98
C SER A 427 22.15 -3.22 0.85
N VAL A 428 23.10 -2.65 1.58
CA VAL A 428 23.54 -1.26 1.40
C VAL A 428 25.01 -1.30 0.99
N LYS A 429 25.35 -0.62 -0.10
CA LYS A 429 26.73 -0.42 -0.55
C LYS A 429 27.11 1.05 -0.39
N VAL A 430 28.31 1.29 0.09
CA VAL A 430 28.87 2.62 0.31
C VAL A 430 30.25 2.65 -0.30
N SER A 431 30.45 3.48 -1.33
CA SER A 431 31.72 3.62 -2.03
C SER A 431 32.23 5.05 -1.83
N VAL A 432 33.53 5.21 -1.59
CA VAL A 432 34.14 6.50 -1.29
C VAL A 432 35.14 6.88 -2.34
N TYR A 433 35.06 8.13 -2.78
CA TYR A 433 35.85 8.67 -3.86
C TYR A 433 36.56 9.95 -3.43
N SER A 434 37.78 10.13 -3.92
CA SER A 434 38.40 11.45 -4.03
C SER A 434 37.99 12.05 -5.37
N ALA A 435 37.54 13.30 -5.36
CA ALA A 435 37.16 14.00 -6.57
C ALA A 435 37.79 15.40 -6.62
N GLU A 436 38.05 15.85 -7.84
CA GLU A 436 38.31 17.24 -8.20
C GLU A 436 37.23 17.66 -9.19
N TYR A 437 36.80 18.92 -9.13
CA TYR A 437 35.75 19.42 -10.02
C TYR A 437 36.14 19.21 -11.50
N GLY A 438 35.22 18.63 -12.29
CA GLY A 438 35.42 18.38 -13.72
C GLY A 438 36.36 17.21 -14.07
N HIS A 439 36.88 16.49 -13.08
CA HIS A 439 37.72 15.31 -13.28
C HIS A 439 37.02 14.02 -12.82
N PRO A 440 37.29 12.86 -13.45
CA PRO A 440 36.74 11.59 -13.01
C PRO A 440 37.14 11.28 -11.56
N PRO A 441 36.17 10.85 -10.71
CA PRO A 441 36.46 10.52 -9.32
C PRO A 441 37.32 9.26 -9.21
N VAL A 442 38.20 9.21 -8.21
CA VAL A 442 39.07 8.04 -7.93
C VAL A 442 38.54 7.33 -6.70
N GLN A 443 38.18 6.06 -6.84
CA GLN A 443 37.69 5.25 -5.73
C GLN A 443 38.81 4.98 -4.72
N LEU A 444 38.52 5.22 -3.44
CA LEU A 444 39.43 4.99 -2.32
C LEU A 444 39.10 3.69 -1.59
N ALA A 445 37.81 3.48 -1.32
CA ALA A 445 37.32 2.35 -0.55
C ALA A 445 35.85 2.04 -0.84
N GLU A 446 35.41 0.85 -0.44
CA GLU A 446 34.03 0.38 -0.50
C GLU A 446 33.70 -0.45 0.74
N ALA A 447 32.50 -0.25 1.27
CA ALA A 447 31.88 -1.10 2.28
C ALA A 447 30.52 -1.60 1.78
N GLN A 448 30.22 -2.86 2.05
CA GLN A 448 28.94 -3.46 1.72
C GLN A 448 28.38 -4.21 2.92
N VAL A 449 27.14 -3.90 3.28
CA VAL A 449 26.34 -4.71 4.20
C VAL A 449 25.36 -5.53 3.37
N SER A 450 25.43 -6.86 3.49
CA SER A 450 24.47 -7.79 2.88
C SER A 450 23.71 -8.56 3.96
N GLY A 451 22.61 -9.23 3.59
CA GLY A 451 21.82 -10.03 4.55
C GLY A 451 20.86 -9.20 5.42
N LEU A 452 20.53 -7.96 5.05
CA LEU A 452 19.64 -7.09 5.83
C LEU A 452 18.23 -7.68 6.03
N THR A 453 17.77 -8.49 5.08
CA THR A 453 16.46 -9.15 5.11
C THR A 453 16.55 -10.66 5.39
N ALA A 454 17.76 -11.19 5.60
CA ALA A 454 18.04 -12.61 5.81
C ALA A 454 19.32 -12.76 6.66
N PRO A 455 19.20 -12.66 8.01
CA PRO A 455 20.35 -12.62 8.91
C PRO A 455 21.18 -13.93 8.90
N PRO A 456 22.48 -13.87 9.28
CA PRO A 456 23.18 -12.71 9.82
C PRO A 456 23.58 -11.69 8.76
N ALA A 457 23.60 -10.40 9.14
CA ALA A 457 24.17 -9.37 8.27
C ALA A 457 25.69 -9.58 8.12
N VAL A 458 26.19 -9.48 6.89
CA VAL A 458 27.61 -9.66 6.57
C VAL A 458 28.15 -8.33 6.06
N LEU A 459 29.20 -7.85 6.73
CA LEU A 459 29.97 -6.66 6.34
C LEU A 459 31.20 -7.10 5.55
N ASP A 460 31.30 -6.63 4.31
CA ASP A 460 32.48 -6.74 3.47
C ASP A 460 33.11 -5.36 3.29
N TYR A 461 34.44 -5.29 3.36
CA TYR A 461 35.21 -4.05 3.23
C TYR A 461 36.39 -4.23 2.25
N THR A 462 36.54 -3.27 1.35
CA THR A 462 37.55 -3.28 0.28
C THR A 462 38.22 -1.90 0.22
N ARG A 463 39.55 -1.85 0.09
CA ARG A 463 40.34 -0.63 -0.06
C ARG A 463 41.36 -0.78 -1.18
N GLY A 464 41.39 0.16 -2.12
CA GLY A 464 42.28 0.07 -3.29
C GLY A 464 42.13 -1.22 -4.11
N GLY A 465 40.94 -1.83 -4.10
CA GLY A 465 40.67 -3.11 -4.77
C GLY A 465 41.03 -4.36 -3.97
N GLU A 466 41.63 -4.23 -2.78
CA GLU A 466 41.97 -5.36 -1.91
C GLU A 466 40.94 -5.53 -0.79
N LYS A 467 40.53 -6.78 -0.52
CA LYS A 467 39.64 -7.09 0.61
C LYS A 467 40.40 -6.95 1.92
N VAL A 468 39.88 -6.17 2.85
CA VAL A 468 40.54 -5.85 4.12
C VAL A 468 39.75 -6.46 5.26
N ALA A 469 40.41 -7.19 6.17
CA ALA A 469 39.75 -7.70 7.36
C ALA A 469 39.63 -6.60 8.43
N LYS A 470 38.62 -6.73 9.32
CA LYS A 470 38.39 -5.78 10.41
C LYS A 470 39.67 -5.59 11.25
N GLY A 471 40.23 -4.38 11.24
CA GLY A 471 41.43 -4.01 12.00
C GLY A 471 42.77 -4.09 11.25
N ASP A 472 42.80 -4.50 9.98
CA ASP A 472 44.02 -4.50 9.17
C ASP A 472 44.37 -3.08 8.68
N LYS A 473 45.59 -2.63 8.97
CA LYS A 473 46.09 -1.29 8.60
C LYS A 473 46.81 -1.33 7.25
N LEU A 474 46.23 -0.72 6.23
CA LEU A 474 46.90 -0.38 4.97
C LEU A 474 47.55 1.03 5.04
N SER A 475 48.62 1.24 4.28
CA SER A 475 49.56 2.37 4.44
C SER A 475 49.09 3.71 3.87
N ASP A 476 48.04 3.77 3.05
CA ASP A 476 47.72 4.95 2.23
C ASP A 476 46.62 5.83 2.80
N LYS A 477 46.89 7.11 3.02
CA LYS A 477 46.16 7.93 3.99
C LYS A 477 45.40 9.20 3.47
N THR A 478 44.06 9.20 3.34
CA THR A 478 43.17 10.23 2.69
C THR A 478 42.07 11.07 3.50
N ILE A 479 41.02 10.54 4.15
CA ILE A 479 39.92 11.11 5.02
C ILE A 479 40.13 11.07 6.56
N GLY A 480 40.28 12.21 7.23
CA GLY A 480 40.68 12.30 8.65
C GLY A 480 39.57 12.52 9.66
N HIS A 481 38.45 13.07 9.22
CA HIS A 481 37.26 13.34 10.04
C HIS A 481 36.00 13.19 9.18
N LYS A 482 34.84 12.98 9.81
CA LYS A 482 33.54 12.95 9.11
C LYS A 482 33.28 14.21 8.29
N ASP A 483 33.81 15.34 8.76
CA ASP A 483 33.67 16.66 8.13
C ASP A 483 34.50 16.83 6.85
N ASP A 484 35.38 15.89 6.52
CA ASP A 484 36.10 15.89 5.25
C ASP A 484 35.23 15.40 4.09
N ILE A 485 34.09 14.76 4.38
CA ILE A 485 33.10 14.35 3.39
C ILE A 485 32.32 15.58 2.94
N GLY A 486 32.65 16.11 1.76
CA GLY A 486 32.00 17.29 1.22
C GLY A 486 30.67 17.00 0.53
N ILE A 487 30.54 15.83 -0.11
CA ILE A 487 29.33 15.43 -0.86
C ILE A 487 28.94 14.00 -0.49
N VAL A 488 27.64 13.77 -0.30
CA VAL A 488 27.03 12.44 -0.20
C VAL A 488 26.01 12.31 -1.32
N CYS A 489 26.21 11.38 -2.24
CA CYS A 489 25.24 11.06 -3.28
C CYS A 489 24.45 9.80 -2.94
N HIS A 490 23.13 9.90 -3.05
CA HIS A 490 22.15 8.89 -2.66
C HIS A 490 21.45 8.36 -3.88
N ARG A 491 21.47 7.03 -4.07
CA ARG A 491 20.64 6.41 -5.08
C ARG A 491 19.19 6.43 -4.63
N ILE A 492 18.33 7.09 -5.40
CA ILE A 492 16.88 7.10 -5.22
C ILE A 492 16.25 6.39 -6.42
N VAL A 493 15.41 5.39 -6.17
CA VAL A 493 14.83 4.59 -7.27
C VAL A 493 13.87 5.43 -8.10
N HIS A 494 12.92 6.12 -7.47
CA HIS A 494 11.90 6.89 -8.17
C HIS A 494 12.06 8.40 -7.94
N GLY A 495 12.47 9.14 -8.97
CA GLY A 495 12.62 10.61 -8.94
C GLY A 495 11.41 11.39 -9.47
N GLY A 496 10.38 10.71 -9.96
CA GLY A 496 9.19 11.38 -10.48
C GLY A 496 9.54 12.19 -11.74
N ASP A 497 9.35 13.51 -11.68
CA ASP A 497 9.62 14.42 -12.79
C ASP A 497 11.05 14.97 -12.80
N TYR A 498 11.89 14.62 -11.80
CA TYR A 498 13.30 15.00 -11.81
C TYR A 498 14.04 14.32 -12.98
N ASN A 499 14.68 15.16 -13.80
CA ASN A 499 15.42 14.76 -15.00
C ASN A 499 16.95 14.87 -14.84
N LYS A 500 17.42 15.39 -13.70
CA LYS A 500 18.82 15.44 -13.29
C LYS A 500 18.93 15.19 -11.79
N ALA A 501 20.14 14.92 -11.31
CA ALA A 501 20.42 14.84 -9.88
C ALA A 501 20.03 16.15 -9.17
N GLN A 502 19.66 16.06 -7.89
CA GLN A 502 19.16 17.21 -7.12
C GLN A 502 19.84 17.31 -5.76
N LEU A 503 20.17 18.53 -5.35
CA LEU A 503 20.52 18.78 -3.95
C LEU A 503 19.31 18.48 -3.06
N ILE A 504 19.53 17.75 -1.98
CA ILE A 504 18.49 17.39 -1.00
C ILE A 504 18.30 18.57 -0.06
N SER A 505 17.34 19.43 -0.41
CA SER A 505 16.78 20.46 0.47
C SER A 505 15.55 19.93 1.22
N GLN A 506 15.01 20.70 2.16
CA GLN A 506 13.74 20.34 2.81
C GLN A 506 12.59 20.20 1.80
N ASP A 507 12.58 21.01 0.73
CA ASP A 507 11.56 20.94 -0.31
C ASP A 507 11.75 19.72 -1.20
N THR A 508 12.99 19.43 -1.62
CA THR A 508 13.33 18.21 -2.36
C THR A 508 12.94 16.98 -1.54
N TYR A 509 13.28 16.95 -0.26
CA TYR A 509 12.93 15.85 0.64
C TYR A 509 11.41 15.62 0.71
N ARG A 510 10.61 16.68 0.87
CA ARG A 510 9.14 16.59 0.86
C ARG A 510 8.59 16.06 -0.47
N VAL A 511 9.19 16.44 -1.61
CA VAL A 511 8.81 15.89 -2.91
C VAL A 511 9.11 14.39 -2.99
N LEU A 512 10.28 13.96 -2.50
CA LEU A 512 10.65 12.54 -2.50
C LEU A 512 9.77 11.70 -1.57
N GLU A 513 9.37 12.26 -0.42
CA GLU A 513 8.44 11.63 0.50
C GLU A 513 7.07 11.39 -0.15
N GLY A 514 6.54 12.38 -0.89
CA GLY A 514 5.31 12.23 -1.66
C GLY A 514 5.41 11.27 -2.87
N LEU A 515 6.61 10.88 -3.28
CA LEU A 515 6.81 9.84 -4.30
C LEU A 515 6.76 8.43 -3.71
N ASN A 516 6.78 8.26 -2.37
CA ASN A 516 6.60 6.95 -1.75
C ASN A 516 5.24 6.34 -2.09
N ASP A 517 4.19 7.15 -2.26
CA ASP A 517 2.87 6.66 -2.67
C ASP A 517 2.89 5.99 -4.06
N LEU A 518 3.84 6.37 -4.92
CA LEU A 518 3.99 5.85 -6.28
C LEU A 518 4.89 4.61 -6.36
N ALA A 519 5.84 4.47 -5.42
CA ALA A 519 6.81 3.37 -5.38
C ALA A 519 7.24 3.02 -3.94
N PRO A 520 6.30 2.57 -3.09
CA PRO A 520 6.52 2.43 -1.65
C PRO A 520 7.66 1.45 -1.32
N LEU A 521 7.69 0.32 -2.04
CA LEU A 521 8.66 -0.76 -1.88
C LEU A 521 10.11 -0.39 -2.24
N HIS A 522 10.35 0.80 -2.80
CA HIS A 522 11.64 1.16 -3.40
C HIS A 522 12.26 2.43 -2.80
N ASN A 523 11.46 3.45 -2.49
CA ASN A 523 11.98 4.74 -2.01
C ASN A 523 12.12 4.82 -0.48
N SER A 524 11.27 4.14 0.28
CA SER A 524 11.24 4.19 1.76
C SER A 524 12.61 3.88 2.40
N ASN A 525 13.27 2.81 1.96
CA ASN A 525 14.60 2.43 2.46
C ASN A 525 15.66 3.52 2.22
N SER A 526 15.59 4.21 1.06
CA SER A 526 16.60 5.19 0.66
C SER A 526 16.46 6.48 1.48
N LEU A 527 15.22 6.90 1.78
CA LEU A 527 14.97 8.13 2.54
C LEU A 527 15.41 8.03 4.00
N GLY A 528 15.27 6.86 4.64
CA GLY A 528 15.79 6.65 6.00
C GLY A 528 17.31 6.83 6.08
N ILE A 529 18.04 6.40 5.05
CA ILE A 529 19.50 6.55 4.96
C ILE A 529 19.88 8.00 4.65
N VAL A 530 19.12 8.69 3.80
CA VAL A 530 19.26 10.14 3.57
C VAL A 530 19.14 10.91 4.88
N GLN A 531 18.12 10.64 5.70
CA GLN A 531 17.95 11.29 7.01
C GLN A 531 19.13 11.02 7.94
N ALA A 532 19.63 9.78 7.98
CA ALA A 532 20.79 9.42 8.79
C ALA A 532 22.04 10.19 8.33
N CYS A 533 22.29 10.31 7.02
CA CYS A 533 23.40 11.09 6.48
C CYS A 533 23.28 12.59 6.80
N ILE A 534 22.09 13.17 6.65
CA ILE A 534 21.87 14.59 6.99
C ILE A 534 22.18 14.86 8.48
N ARG A 535 21.79 13.93 9.36
CA ARG A 535 22.05 14.04 10.80
C ARG A 535 23.54 13.84 11.14
N ASP A 536 24.15 12.78 10.62
CA ASP A 536 25.47 12.32 11.05
C ASP A 536 26.63 12.94 10.26
N LEU A 537 26.35 13.50 9.08
CA LEU A 537 27.29 14.19 8.17
C LEU A 537 26.79 15.61 7.87
N SER A 538 26.53 16.38 8.93
CA SER A 538 25.88 17.70 8.85
C SER A 538 26.61 18.77 8.00
N SER A 539 27.91 18.58 7.76
CA SER A 539 28.76 19.44 6.93
C SER A 539 28.71 19.06 5.43
N ALA A 540 28.18 17.87 5.11
CA ALA A 540 28.17 17.34 3.75
C ALA A 540 26.91 17.78 2.97
N ARG A 541 27.09 18.02 1.68
CA ARG A 541 25.99 18.23 0.75
C ARG A 541 25.39 16.90 0.33
N ASN A 542 24.10 16.74 0.57
CA ASN A 542 23.40 15.52 0.21
C ASN A 542 22.75 15.70 -1.17
N VAL A 543 23.04 14.83 -2.11
CA VAL A 543 22.56 14.85 -3.50
C VAL A 543 21.77 13.57 -3.77
N ALA A 544 20.58 13.69 -4.35
CA ALA A 544 19.78 12.57 -4.82
C ALA A 544 20.05 12.31 -6.31
N CYS A 545 20.45 11.08 -6.64
CA CYS A 545 20.64 10.59 -8.00
C CYS A 545 19.54 9.58 -8.32
N PHE A 546 18.78 9.80 -9.39
CA PHE A 546 17.55 9.03 -9.64
C PHE A 546 17.72 7.97 -10.71
N ASP A 547 17.26 6.74 -10.46
CA ASP A 547 17.20 5.71 -11.50
C ASP A 547 16.24 6.05 -12.65
N SER A 548 15.26 6.93 -12.41
CA SER A 548 14.33 7.38 -13.45
C SER A 548 14.86 8.51 -14.33
N GLN A 549 15.95 9.20 -13.95
CA GLN A 549 16.33 10.46 -14.62
C GLN A 549 16.77 10.28 -16.07
N PHE A 550 17.52 9.20 -16.36
CA PHE A 550 18.01 8.89 -17.71
C PHE A 550 16.86 8.64 -18.71
N HIS A 551 15.71 8.22 -18.19
CA HIS A 551 14.51 7.90 -18.95
C HIS A 551 13.57 9.09 -19.17
N SER A 552 13.92 10.27 -18.66
CA SER A 552 13.13 11.51 -18.85
C SER A 552 12.97 11.91 -20.32
N THR A 553 13.84 11.42 -21.21
CA THR A 553 13.83 11.66 -22.65
C THR A 553 12.85 10.76 -23.43
N ILE A 554 12.21 9.79 -22.78
CA ILE A 554 11.26 8.89 -23.44
C ILE A 554 10.09 9.71 -24.06
N PRO A 555 9.80 9.54 -25.35
CA PRO A 555 8.72 10.27 -26.03
C PRO A 555 7.34 10.03 -25.41
N PRO A 556 6.42 11.01 -25.48
CA PRO A 556 5.05 10.89 -24.95
C PRO A 556 4.32 9.61 -25.40
N HIS A 557 4.38 9.25 -26.68
CA HIS A 557 3.70 8.05 -27.20
C HIS A 557 4.25 6.71 -26.68
N ILE A 558 5.46 6.71 -26.12
CA ILE A 558 6.09 5.51 -25.51
C ILE A 558 5.82 5.46 -24.01
N ARG A 559 5.80 6.64 -23.35
CA ARG A 559 5.60 6.69 -21.89
C ARG A 559 4.14 6.69 -21.43
N THR A 560 3.20 7.05 -22.30
CA THR A 560 1.78 7.18 -21.94
C THR A 560 1.09 5.81 -21.93
N TYR A 561 0.38 5.51 -20.84
CA TYR A 561 -0.55 4.38 -20.79
C TYR A 561 -1.91 4.76 -21.39
N PRO A 562 -2.58 3.86 -22.13
CA PRO A 562 -3.89 4.12 -22.73
C PRO A 562 -5.02 4.03 -21.69
N ILE A 563 -5.00 4.93 -20.72
CA ILE A 563 -5.98 5.09 -19.64
C ILE A 563 -6.54 6.52 -19.65
N ASN A 564 -7.51 6.82 -18.78
CA ASN A 564 -8.05 8.17 -18.67
C ASN A 564 -6.92 9.20 -18.44
N PRO A 565 -6.76 10.21 -19.32
CA PRO A 565 -5.63 11.12 -19.28
C PRO A 565 -5.65 12.06 -18.07
N ASP A 566 -6.83 12.40 -17.56
CA ASP A 566 -6.97 13.27 -16.39
C ASP A 566 -6.55 12.53 -15.12
N ILE A 567 -6.99 11.27 -14.95
CA ILE A 567 -6.56 10.39 -13.86
C ILE A 567 -5.06 10.12 -13.95
N ALA A 568 -4.55 9.80 -15.14
CA ALA A 568 -3.13 9.56 -15.34
C ALA A 568 -2.29 10.79 -14.97
N LYS A 569 -2.76 11.99 -15.32
CA LYS A 569 -2.07 13.24 -15.01
C LYS A 569 -2.13 13.58 -13.53
N SER A 570 -3.29 13.48 -12.88
CA SER A 570 -3.46 13.79 -11.46
C SER A 570 -2.60 12.87 -10.58
N ASN A 571 -2.56 11.59 -10.94
CA ASN A 571 -1.88 10.55 -10.16
C ASN A 571 -0.48 10.25 -10.70
N LYS A 572 0.01 11.02 -11.67
CA LYS A 572 1.33 10.89 -12.31
C LYS A 572 1.61 9.47 -12.85
N LEU A 573 0.59 8.80 -13.39
CA LEU A 573 0.65 7.43 -13.92
C LEU A 573 1.18 7.43 -15.36
N ARG A 574 2.46 7.09 -15.49
CA ARG A 574 3.16 6.94 -16.78
C ARG A 574 4.32 5.97 -16.63
N LYS A 575 4.90 5.56 -17.76
CA LYS A 575 6.23 4.94 -17.74
C LYS A 575 7.26 5.94 -17.21
N TYR A 576 8.01 5.53 -16.19
CA TYR A 576 9.20 6.22 -15.71
C TYR A 576 10.45 5.52 -16.17
N GLY A 577 10.53 4.19 -15.97
CA GLY A 577 11.75 3.42 -16.20
C GLY A 577 12.77 3.55 -15.07
N PHE A 578 13.64 2.54 -14.94
CA PHE A 578 14.64 2.45 -13.87
C PHE A 578 15.92 1.76 -14.35
N HIS A 579 16.93 1.68 -13.47
CA HIS A 579 18.33 1.41 -13.79
C HIS A 579 18.96 2.50 -14.67
N GLY A 580 18.42 3.72 -14.64
CA GLY A 580 18.91 4.84 -15.46
C GLY A 580 20.34 5.25 -15.11
N ILE A 581 20.78 5.08 -13.86
CA ILE A 581 22.18 5.32 -13.46
C ILE A 581 23.08 4.32 -14.19
N SER A 582 22.72 3.03 -14.17
CA SER A 582 23.45 2.00 -14.91
C SER A 582 23.43 2.25 -16.43
N TYR A 583 22.29 2.66 -17.00
CA TYR A 583 22.23 2.98 -18.44
C TYR A 583 23.05 4.21 -18.83
N SER A 584 23.13 5.23 -17.96
CA SER A 584 24.04 6.37 -18.16
C SER A 584 25.49 5.91 -18.23
N PHE A 585 25.91 5.05 -17.28
CA PHE A 585 27.23 4.45 -17.27
C PHE A 585 27.49 3.64 -18.54
N ILE A 586 26.57 2.74 -18.91
CA ILE A 586 26.68 1.88 -20.09
C ILE A 586 26.81 2.71 -21.37
N ALA A 587 26.00 3.76 -21.53
CA ALA A 587 26.07 4.64 -22.68
C ALA A 587 27.45 5.30 -22.82
N ARG A 588 27.98 5.87 -21.72
CA ARG A 588 29.30 6.50 -21.70
C ARG A 588 30.43 5.49 -21.95
N ALA A 589 30.43 4.36 -21.24
CA ALA A 589 31.46 3.34 -21.37
C ALA A 589 31.50 2.76 -22.78
N SER A 590 30.33 2.49 -23.37
CA SER A 590 30.20 1.98 -24.74
C SER A 590 30.61 3.02 -25.78
N ALA A 591 30.26 4.30 -25.60
CA ALA A 591 30.70 5.37 -26.48
C ALA A 591 32.23 5.48 -26.52
N ASN A 592 32.87 5.49 -25.34
CA ASN A 592 34.32 5.50 -25.21
C ASN A 592 34.97 4.28 -25.88
N PHE A 593 34.42 3.08 -25.65
CA PHE A 593 34.93 1.85 -26.24
C PHE A 593 34.82 1.84 -27.77
N LEU A 594 33.70 2.33 -28.31
CA LEU A 594 33.44 2.37 -29.75
C LEU A 594 34.13 3.55 -30.45
N GLY A 595 34.78 4.46 -29.70
CA GLY A 595 35.37 5.68 -30.24
C GLY A 595 34.35 6.63 -30.86
N LYS A 596 33.12 6.65 -30.32
CA LYS A 596 32.01 7.48 -30.80
C LYS A 596 31.66 8.56 -29.79
N SER A 597 31.12 9.66 -30.29
CA SER A 597 30.43 10.63 -29.44
C SER A 597 29.19 9.98 -28.82
N GLN A 598 28.83 10.39 -27.60
CA GLN A 598 27.69 9.80 -26.91
C GLN A 598 26.36 10.14 -27.62
N ASP A 599 26.24 11.31 -28.24
CA ASP A 599 25.04 11.79 -28.93
C ASP A 599 24.79 11.13 -30.31
N GLU A 600 25.76 10.38 -30.82
CA GLU A 600 25.62 9.55 -32.04
C GLU A 600 25.34 8.08 -31.73
N LEU A 601 25.27 7.71 -30.45
CA LEU A 601 25.25 6.33 -30.00
C LEU A 601 23.84 5.71 -30.03
N ASN A 602 23.68 4.58 -30.71
CA ASN A 602 22.45 3.78 -30.72
C ASN A 602 22.70 2.38 -30.11
N LEU A 603 22.15 2.10 -28.94
CA LEU A 603 22.35 0.82 -28.25
C LEU A 603 21.05 0.12 -27.92
N ILE A 604 21.12 -1.20 -27.85
CA ILE A 604 20.21 -2.01 -27.03
C ILE A 604 21.01 -2.44 -25.80
N ALA A 605 20.67 -1.93 -24.62
CA ALA A 605 21.38 -2.24 -23.38
C ALA A 605 20.51 -3.11 -22.47
N LEU A 606 21.11 -4.14 -21.88
CA LEU A 606 20.47 -5.07 -20.96
C LEU A 606 21.16 -4.96 -19.60
N HIS A 607 20.44 -4.49 -18.58
CA HIS A 607 20.89 -4.58 -17.20
C HIS A 607 20.23 -5.79 -16.54
N LEU A 608 20.98 -6.87 -16.33
CA LEU A 608 20.48 -8.15 -15.87
C LEU A 608 21.03 -8.47 -14.47
N GLY A 609 20.16 -8.41 -13.46
CA GLY A 609 20.46 -8.75 -12.06
C GLY A 609 19.26 -9.39 -11.36
N SER A 610 19.17 -9.26 -10.03
CA SER A 610 17.97 -9.69 -9.28
C SER A 610 16.72 -8.91 -9.70
N GLY A 611 16.88 -7.63 -10.04
CA GLY A 611 16.00 -6.90 -10.95
C GLY A 611 16.64 -6.83 -12.33
N ALA A 612 15.85 -6.99 -13.39
CA ALA A 612 16.34 -6.98 -14.76
C ALA A 612 15.55 -5.97 -15.59
N SER A 613 16.22 -5.23 -16.47
CA SER A 613 15.57 -4.39 -17.47
C SER A 613 16.35 -4.37 -18.78
N ALA A 614 15.69 -3.87 -19.83
CA ALA A 614 16.29 -3.56 -21.11
C ALA A 614 15.99 -2.10 -21.49
N CYS A 615 16.88 -1.45 -22.23
CA CYS A 615 16.75 -0.07 -22.68
C CYS A 615 17.16 0.07 -24.15
N ALA A 616 16.35 0.77 -24.93
CA ALA A 616 16.72 1.28 -26.24
C ALA A 616 17.30 2.68 -26.06
N ILE A 617 18.56 2.86 -26.45
CA ILE A 617 19.26 4.14 -26.41
C ILE A 617 19.39 4.63 -27.86
N LYS A 618 18.95 5.86 -28.13
CA LYS A 618 18.99 6.49 -29.45
C LYS A 618 19.64 7.86 -29.35
N GLY A 619 20.75 8.05 -30.08
CA GLY A 619 21.57 9.26 -29.98
C GLY A 619 21.95 9.58 -28.52
N GLY A 620 22.42 8.57 -27.80
CA GLY A 620 22.87 8.69 -26.40
C GLY A 620 21.77 8.86 -25.35
N LYS A 621 20.50 8.95 -25.74
CA LYS A 621 19.36 9.20 -24.86
C LYS A 621 18.43 8.00 -24.78
N SER A 622 17.79 7.80 -23.64
CA SER A 622 16.76 6.77 -23.50
C SER A 622 15.60 7.02 -24.45
N TRP A 623 15.36 6.09 -25.37
CA TRP A 623 14.22 6.10 -26.28
C TRP A 623 13.05 5.29 -25.73
N ASP A 624 13.34 4.09 -25.21
CA ASP A 624 12.36 3.22 -24.52
C ASP A 624 13.08 2.36 -23.48
N THR A 625 12.34 1.85 -22.49
CA THR A 625 12.83 0.96 -21.44
C THR A 625 11.74 -0.03 -21.02
N SER A 626 12.15 -1.20 -20.55
CA SER A 626 11.25 -2.32 -20.30
C SER A 626 10.41 -2.10 -19.05
N MET A 627 10.98 -1.40 -18.06
CA MET A 627 10.27 -1.06 -16.83
C MET A 627 9.27 0.09 -17.03
N GLY A 628 8.25 0.11 -16.19
CA GLY A 628 7.03 0.87 -16.38
C GLY A 628 6.89 2.03 -15.40
N LEU A 629 5.68 2.14 -14.83
CA LEU A 629 5.39 2.95 -13.65
C LEU A 629 6.31 2.59 -12.47
N THR A 630 6.50 1.28 -12.25
CA THR A 630 7.35 0.73 -11.20
C THR A 630 8.37 -0.25 -11.81
N PRO A 631 9.41 -0.66 -11.04
CA PRO A 631 10.36 -1.68 -11.45
C PRO A 631 9.79 -3.10 -11.66
N LEU A 632 8.45 -3.29 -11.57
CA LEU A 632 7.78 -4.57 -11.77
C LEU A 632 7.59 -4.92 -13.24
N ALA A 633 7.24 -3.95 -14.08
CA ALA A 633 6.98 -4.20 -15.50
C ALA A 633 8.27 -4.56 -16.25
N GLY A 634 8.14 -5.31 -17.34
CA GLY A 634 9.25 -5.68 -18.20
C GLY A 634 9.72 -7.12 -17.98
N LEU A 635 11.04 -7.29 -17.81
CA LEU A 635 11.65 -8.60 -17.61
C LEU A 635 11.28 -9.18 -16.23
N PRO A 636 11.09 -10.51 -16.12
CA PRO A 636 10.98 -11.15 -14.83
C PRO A 636 12.28 -10.98 -14.03
N GLY A 637 12.15 -10.89 -12.71
CA GLY A 637 13.27 -10.80 -11.76
C GLY A 637 13.31 -12.01 -10.83
N ALA A 638 14.16 -11.93 -9.81
CA ALA A 638 14.31 -12.99 -8.82
C ALA A 638 13.03 -13.30 -8.07
N THR A 639 12.36 -12.26 -7.61
CA THR A 639 11.08 -12.34 -6.90
C THR A 639 9.95 -11.59 -7.60
N ARG A 640 10.25 -10.97 -8.75
CA ARG A 640 9.31 -10.12 -9.49
C ARG A 640 8.77 -10.86 -10.70
N SER A 641 7.47 -10.76 -10.96
CA SER A 641 6.83 -11.43 -12.10
C SER A 641 7.31 -10.95 -13.46
N GLY A 642 7.77 -9.69 -13.55
CA GLY A 642 7.85 -9.01 -14.83
C GLY A 642 6.46 -8.66 -15.35
N SER A 643 6.36 -8.31 -16.62
CA SER A 643 5.07 -8.06 -17.28
C SER A 643 4.22 -9.32 -17.35
N VAL A 644 3.01 -9.23 -16.80
CA VAL A 644 1.94 -10.24 -16.88
C VAL A 644 0.64 -9.56 -17.32
N ASP A 645 -0.38 -10.33 -17.64
CA ASP A 645 -1.72 -9.79 -17.84
C ASP A 645 -2.18 -9.04 -16.57
N PRO A 646 -2.60 -7.76 -16.66
CA PRO A 646 -3.06 -7.02 -15.49
C PRO A 646 -4.22 -7.67 -14.72
N SER A 647 -5.07 -8.45 -15.40
CA SER A 647 -6.17 -9.19 -14.80
C SER A 647 -5.71 -10.46 -14.05
N LEU A 648 -4.52 -10.99 -14.36
CA LEU A 648 -4.01 -12.24 -13.78
C LEU A 648 -3.99 -12.19 -12.25
N VAL A 649 -3.59 -11.06 -11.67
CA VAL A 649 -3.46 -10.93 -10.21
C VAL A 649 -4.82 -11.12 -9.52
N PHE A 650 -5.91 -10.62 -10.11
CA PHE A 650 -7.27 -10.78 -9.58
C PHE A 650 -7.81 -12.21 -9.69
N HIS A 651 -7.27 -13.00 -10.62
CA HIS A 651 -7.53 -14.44 -10.69
C HIS A 651 -6.62 -15.26 -9.77
N TYR A 652 -5.43 -14.74 -9.46
CA TYR A 652 -4.46 -15.40 -8.58
C TYR A 652 -4.88 -15.35 -7.11
N ALA A 653 -5.43 -14.22 -6.65
CA ALA A 653 -5.93 -14.07 -5.28
C ALA A 653 -7.13 -13.11 -5.22
N SER A 654 -8.07 -13.38 -4.30
CA SER A 654 -9.32 -12.62 -4.16
C SER A 654 -9.19 -11.35 -3.30
N ASP A 655 -8.07 -11.19 -2.60
CA ASP A 655 -7.80 -10.10 -1.66
C ASP A 655 -6.76 -9.10 -2.19
N VAL A 656 -6.44 -9.14 -3.49
CA VAL A 656 -5.32 -8.38 -4.09
C VAL A 656 -5.44 -6.87 -3.96
N GLY A 657 -6.64 -6.34 -3.79
CA GLY A 657 -6.91 -4.92 -3.52
C GLY A 657 -6.78 -4.52 -2.04
N ARG A 658 -6.59 -5.46 -1.11
CA ARG A 658 -6.38 -5.17 0.32
C ARG A 658 -4.93 -4.77 0.58
N LEU A 659 -4.69 -4.11 1.71
CA LEU A 659 -3.34 -3.89 2.21
C LEU A 659 -2.67 -5.22 2.55
N SER A 660 -1.42 -5.37 2.14
CA SER A 660 -0.53 -6.45 2.52
C SER A 660 -0.28 -6.43 4.03
N PRO A 661 -0.09 -7.60 4.69
CA PRO A 661 0.37 -7.68 6.07
C PRO A 661 1.72 -7.00 6.33
N ALA A 662 2.55 -6.82 5.29
CA ALA A 662 3.82 -6.10 5.36
C ALA A 662 3.64 -4.57 5.26
N SER A 663 2.41 -4.08 5.10
CA SER A 663 2.12 -2.64 5.11
C SER A 663 2.29 -2.05 6.50
N THR A 664 2.80 -0.83 6.58
CA THR A 664 2.90 -0.05 7.81
C THR A 664 2.13 1.25 7.65
N LYS A 665 2.03 2.05 8.74
CA LYS A 665 1.42 3.38 8.71
C LYS A 665 2.07 4.31 7.66
N GLU A 666 3.32 4.07 7.32
CA GLU A 666 4.15 4.89 6.42
C GLU A 666 4.38 4.20 5.06
N LEU A 667 3.90 2.96 4.91
CA LEU A 667 4.18 2.11 3.75
C LEU A 667 2.92 1.33 3.38
N HIS A 668 2.13 1.88 2.46
CA HIS A 668 0.94 1.21 1.92
C HIS A 668 1.33 0.33 0.75
N ILE A 669 1.21 -0.99 0.92
CA ILE A 669 1.49 -1.97 -0.14
C ILE A 669 0.23 -2.79 -0.34
N SER A 670 -0.29 -2.86 -1.56
CA SER A 670 -1.39 -3.78 -1.85
C SER A 670 -0.92 -5.24 -1.84
N ARG A 671 -1.83 -6.18 -1.58
CA ARG A 671 -1.52 -7.61 -1.69
C ARG A 671 -1.10 -7.99 -3.11
N ALA A 672 -1.65 -7.31 -4.14
CA ALA A 672 -1.18 -7.42 -5.52
C ALA A 672 0.32 -7.10 -5.66
N GLU A 673 0.76 -5.96 -5.11
CA GLU A 673 2.15 -5.54 -5.19
C GLU A 673 3.09 -6.49 -4.45
N GLU A 674 2.67 -7.01 -3.29
CA GLU A 674 3.44 -8.00 -2.55
C GLU A 674 3.61 -9.30 -3.36
N ILE A 675 2.52 -9.87 -3.88
CA ILE A 675 2.55 -11.08 -4.69
C ILE A 675 3.49 -10.89 -5.88
N LEU A 676 3.27 -9.84 -6.66
CA LEU A 676 3.98 -9.63 -7.91
C LEU A 676 5.44 -9.20 -7.72
N ASN A 677 5.82 -8.59 -6.58
CA ASN A 677 7.21 -8.16 -6.33
C ASN A 677 8.04 -9.10 -5.43
N LYS A 678 7.41 -9.87 -4.55
CA LYS A 678 8.10 -10.64 -3.49
C LYS A 678 7.85 -12.15 -3.59
N GLU A 679 6.70 -12.56 -4.09
CA GLU A 679 6.28 -13.98 -4.15
C GLU A 679 6.30 -14.57 -5.57
N ALA A 680 6.68 -13.77 -6.57
CA ALA A 680 6.72 -14.16 -7.97
C ALA A 680 8.17 -14.41 -8.46
N GLY A 681 8.40 -14.25 -9.77
CA GLY A 681 9.71 -14.39 -10.39
C GLY A 681 10.21 -15.83 -10.45
N TRP A 682 11.48 -16.00 -10.82
CA TRP A 682 12.05 -17.35 -10.93
C TRP A 682 12.17 -18.06 -9.57
N LYS A 683 12.20 -17.34 -8.44
CA LYS A 683 12.13 -17.96 -7.11
C LYS A 683 10.86 -18.79 -6.94
N ALA A 684 9.71 -18.30 -7.42
CA ALA A 684 8.45 -19.04 -7.33
C ALA A 684 8.47 -20.34 -8.14
N LEU A 685 9.23 -20.37 -9.25
CA LEU A 685 9.36 -21.55 -10.11
C LEU A 685 10.41 -22.55 -9.62
N THR A 686 11.49 -22.04 -9.00
CA THR A 686 12.72 -22.81 -8.79
C THR A 686 13.09 -23.00 -7.32
N GLY A 687 12.48 -22.25 -6.41
CA GLY A 687 12.84 -22.18 -5.00
C GLY A 687 14.09 -21.36 -4.68
N THR A 688 14.81 -20.83 -5.67
CA THR A 688 16.04 -20.04 -5.45
C THR A 688 16.01 -18.69 -6.16
N THR A 689 16.66 -17.68 -5.58
CA THR A 689 16.88 -16.38 -6.24
C THR A 689 18.19 -16.34 -7.04
N ASN A 690 19.07 -17.33 -6.87
CA ASN A 690 20.39 -17.35 -7.49
C ASN A 690 20.33 -17.90 -8.92
N PHE A 691 20.43 -16.98 -9.90
CA PHE A 691 20.38 -17.35 -11.31
C PHE A 691 21.58 -18.19 -11.78
N GLY A 692 22.73 -18.13 -11.10
CA GLY A 692 23.87 -19.00 -11.41
C GLY A 692 23.54 -20.49 -11.21
N ILE A 693 22.78 -20.81 -10.17
CA ILE A 693 22.29 -22.19 -9.91
C ILE A 693 21.29 -22.59 -11.01
N ILE A 694 20.38 -21.69 -11.37
CA ILE A 694 19.39 -21.90 -12.44
C ILE A 694 20.08 -22.20 -13.77
N ALA A 695 21.04 -21.36 -14.16
CA ALA A 695 21.78 -21.50 -15.42
C ALA A 695 22.63 -22.78 -15.48
N ALA A 696 23.13 -23.27 -14.34
CA ALA A 696 23.93 -24.49 -14.27
C ALA A 696 23.10 -25.79 -14.23
N SER A 697 21.82 -25.71 -13.88
CA SER A 697 20.94 -26.88 -13.75
C SER A 697 20.23 -27.22 -15.07
N ASN A 698 19.89 -28.50 -15.25
CA ASN A 698 19.02 -29.00 -16.30
C ASN A 698 17.66 -29.49 -15.75
N ASP A 699 17.40 -29.29 -14.46
CA ASP A 699 16.13 -29.68 -13.85
C ASP A 699 14.97 -28.95 -14.54
N PRO A 700 13.81 -29.59 -14.78
CA PRO A 700 12.73 -28.98 -15.55
C PRO A 700 12.29 -27.58 -15.08
N PRO A 701 12.14 -27.31 -13.76
CA PRO A 701 11.77 -25.96 -13.30
C PRO A 701 12.88 -24.92 -13.52
N MET A 702 14.15 -25.32 -13.36
CA MET A 702 15.32 -24.45 -13.59
C MET A 702 15.45 -24.11 -15.07
N LYS A 703 15.32 -25.12 -15.94
CA LYS A 703 15.32 -24.94 -17.39
C LYS A 703 14.17 -24.04 -17.84
N LEU A 704 12.97 -24.25 -17.30
CA LEU A 704 11.82 -23.38 -17.59
C LEU A 704 12.10 -21.93 -17.21
N ALA A 705 12.64 -21.66 -16.02
CA ALA A 705 12.98 -20.31 -15.59
C ALA A 705 14.07 -19.66 -16.47
N PHE A 706 15.09 -20.42 -16.87
CA PHE A 706 16.12 -19.96 -17.81
C PHE A 706 15.51 -19.61 -19.17
N ASP A 707 14.78 -20.53 -19.78
CA ASP A 707 14.17 -20.34 -21.11
C ASP A 707 13.18 -19.18 -21.11
N LEU A 708 12.38 -19.01 -20.04
CA LEU A 708 11.48 -17.87 -19.88
C LEU A 708 12.23 -16.54 -19.87
N LEU A 709 13.36 -16.44 -19.15
CA LEU A 709 14.15 -15.21 -19.14
C LEU A 709 14.75 -14.92 -20.52
N VAL A 710 15.30 -15.94 -21.20
CA VAL A 710 15.87 -15.78 -22.56
C VAL A 710 14.81 -15.29 -23.53
N ASP A 711 13.62 -15.90 -23.52
CA ASP A 711 12.52 -15.53 -24.40
C ASP A 711 12.08 -14.07 -24.18
N ARG A 712 11.90 -13.66 -22.92
CA ARG A 712 11.51 -12.27 -22.60
C ARG A 712 12.59 -11.27 -23.00
N ILE A 713 13.87 -11.58 -22.79
CA ILE A 713 14.98 -10.74 -23.27
C ILE A 713 14.93 -10.59 -24.79
N CYS A 714 14.79 -11.70 -25.53
CA CYS A 714 14.73 -11.67 -26.99
C CYS A 714 13.53 -10.85 -27.51
N GLY A 715 12.37 -10.93 -26.84
CA GLY A 715 11.21 -10.11 -27.15
C GLY A 715 11.49 -8.60 -27.05
N PHE A 716 12.17 -8.16 -25.97
CA PHE A 716 12.57 -6.75 -25.84
C PHE A 716 13.64 -6.35 -26.87
N ILE A 717 14.63 -7.20 -27.12
CA ILE A 717 15.65 -6.92 -28.15
C ILE A 717 14.99 -6.73 -29.52
N GLY A 718 14.07 -7.61 -29.92
CA GLY A 718 13.34 -7.48 -31.18
C GLY A 718 12.55 -6.17 -31.27
N SER A 719 11.80 -5.83 -30.22
CA SER A 719 11.04 -4.57 -30.14
C SER A 719 11.94 -3.33 -30.25
N TYR A 720 13.08 -3.34 -29.55
CA TYR A 720 14.02 -2.22 -29.53
C TYR A 720 14.84 -2.11 -30.81
N TYR A 721 15.18 -3.23 -31.43
CA TYR A 721 15.79 -3.24 -32.76
C TYR A 721 14.89 -2.56 -33.79
N VAL A 722 13.59 -2.88 -33.78
CA VAL A 722 12.60 -2.23 -34.66
C VAL A 722 12.42 -0.75 -34.29
N SER A 723 12.40 -0.42 -33.01
CA SER A 723 12.29 0.98 -32.52
C SER A 723 13.46 1.84 -32.98
N LEU A 724 14.66 1.26 -33.05
CA LEU A 724 15.88 1.87 -33.58
C LEU A 724 16.02 1.70 -35.10
N ARG A 725 15.03 1.09 -35.78
CA ARG A 725 15.00 0.86 -37.23
C ARG A 725 16.20 0.05 -37.75
N GLY A 726 16.74 -0.83 -36.90
CA GLY A 726 17.91 -1.65 -37.17
C GLY A 726 19.24 -0.89 -37.24
N ASP A 727 19.25 0.38 -36.86
CA ASP A 727 20.44 1.21 -36.65
C ASP A 727 20.90 1.04 -35.21
N VAL A 728 21.74 0.01 -34.99
CA VAL A 728 22.22 -0.40 -33.67
C VAL A 728 23.73 -0.53 -33.73
N ASP A 729 24.44 0.21 -32.89
CA ASP A 729 25.89 0.10 -32.79
C ASP A 729 26.29 -1.17 -32.04
N ALA A 730 25.63 -1.41 -30.89
CA ALA A 730 25.90 -2.58 -30.07
C ALA A 730 24.67 -3.07 -29.28
N LEU A 731 24.63 -4.37 -29.05
CA LEU A 731 23.90 -4.99 -27.94
C LEU A 731 24.85 -5.10 -26.74
N VAL A 732 24.45 -4.55 -25.58
CA VAL A 732 25.30 -4.50 -24.38
C VAL A 732 24.67 -5.33 -23.26
N PHE A 733 25.41 -6.30 -22.73
CA PHE A 733 25.07 -7.06 -21.53
C PHE A 733 25.77 -6.46 -20.31
N ALA A 734 25.01 -6.12 -19.27
CA ALA A 734 25.52 -5.57 -18.03
C ALA A 734 24.75 -6.14 -16.83
N GLY A 735 25.19 -5.80 -15.62
CA GLY A 735 24.61 -6.29 -14.38
C GLY A 735 25.09 -7.70 -14.05
N GLY A 736 24.95 -8.09 -12.78
CA GLY A 736 25.61 -9.30 -12.26
C GLY A 736 25.31 -10.61 -13.02
N ILE A 737 24.13 -10.74 -13.64
CA ILE A 737 23.79 -11.89 -14.51
C ILE A 737 24.38 -11.69 -15.91
N GLY A 738 24.21 -10.49 -16.50
CA GLY A 738 24.67 -10.18 -17.86
C GLY A 738 26.19 -10.25 -18.01
N GLU A 739 26.93 -9.87 -16.96
CA GLU A 739 28.38 -9.92 -16.89
C GLU A 739 28.91 -11.36 -16.72
N LYS A 740 28.23 -12.18 -15.89
CA LYS A 740 28.79 -13.47 -15.43
C LYS A 740 28.28 -14.69 -16.19
N SER A 741 27.11 -14.61 -16.84
CA SER A 741 26.48 -15.77 -17.48
C SER A 741 26.78 -15.83 -18.98
N ASP A 742 27.89 -16.48 -19.34
CA ASP A 742 28.24 -16.79 -20.74
C ASP A 742 27.15 -17.60 -21.43
N LYS A 743 26.55 -18.56 -20.70
CA LYS A 743 25.46 -19.42 -21.20
C LYS A 743 24.21 -18.62 -21.56
N LEU A 744 23.85 -17.61 -20.75
CA LEU A 744 22.71 -16.74 -21.04
C LEU A 744 22.98 -15.90 -22.29
N ARG A 745 24.15 -15.26 -22.38
CA ARG A 745 24.53 -14.46 -23.56
C ARG A 745 24.51 -15.29 -24.83
N ARG A 746 25.06 -16.52 -24.77
CA ARG A 746 25.03 -17.50 -25.87
C ARG A 746 23.61 -17.82 -26.31
N ALA A 747 22.73 -18.19 -25.38
CA ALA A 747 21.35 -18.54 -25.69
C ALA A 747 20.57 -17.39 -26.32
N VAL A 748 20.72 -16.16 -25.78
CA VAL A 748 20.10 -14.95 -26.34
C VAL A 748 20.60 -14.70 -27.76
N LEU A 749 21.92 -14.68 -27.98
CA LEU A 749 22.53 -14.40 -29.29
C LEU A 749 22.17 -15.44 -30.34
N GLN A 750 22.06 -16.71 -29.95
CA GLN A 750 21.59 -17.77 -30.85
C GLN A 750 20.16 -17.50 -31.33
N GLN A 751 19.25 -17.11 -30.43
CA GLN A 751 17.85 -16.86 -30.75
C GLN A 751 17.64 -15.60 -31.60
N ILE A 752 18.43 -14.54 -31.39
CA ILE A 752 18.33 -13.28 -32.15
C ILE A 752 19.26 -13.20 -33.36
N SER A 753 19.95 -14.29 -33.72
CA SER A 753 20.92 -14.33 -34.83
C SER A 753 20.34 -13.83 -36.16
N CYS A 754 19.03 -13.97 -36.37
CA CYS A 754 18.31 -13.42 -37.52
C CYS A 754 18.36 -11.89 -37.64
N LEU A 755 18.69 -11.16 -36.56
CA LEU A 755 18.87 -9.71 -36.54
C LEU A 755 20.29 -9.27 -36.92
N GLY A 756 21.21 -10.22 -37.14
CA GLY A 756 22.59 -9.97 -37.55
C GLY A 756 23.59 -9.83 -36.39
N PHE A 757 23.24 -10.27 -35.17
CA PHE A 757 24.20 -10.41 -34.08
C PHE A 757 24.93 -11.75 -34.18
N ALA A 758 26.23 -11.74 -33.93
CA ALA A 758 27.07 -12.94 -33.91
C ALA A 758 27.90 -12.96 -32.62
N LEU A 759 28.24 -14.16 -32.15
CA LEU A 759 29.01 -14.39 -30.92
C LEU A 759 30.39 -14.97 -31.25
N ASP A 760 31.42 -14.44 -30.62
CA ASP A 760 32.72 -15.11 -30.48
C ASP A 760 32.65 -15.99 -29.22
N GLU A 761 32.68 -17.30 -29.42
CA GLU A 761 32.53 -18.27 -28.33
C GLU A 761 33.68 -18.25 -27.33
N ASP A 762 34.90 -18.00 -27.80
CA ASP A 762 36.08 -17.95 -26.94
C ASP A 762 36.05 -16.67 -26.10
N ALA A 763 35.82 -15.52 -26.74
CA ALA A 763 35.69 -14.23 -26.07
C ALA A 763 34.56 -14.23 -25.03
N ASN A 764 33.44 -14.90 -25.32
CA ASN A 764 32.31 -14.99 -24.40
C ASN A 764 32.65 -15.69 -23.06
N THR A 765 33.67 -16.54 -23.04
CA THR A 765 34.12 -17.23 -21.82
C THR A 765 35.23 -16.49 -21.08
N MET A 766 35.79 -15.44 -21.68
CA MET A 766 36.83 -14.63 -21.05
C MET A 766 36.27 -13.88 -19.85
N LYS A 767 37.15 -13.66 -18.86
CA LYS A 767 36.83 -12.78 -17.74
C LYS A 767 36.91 -11.34 -18.20
N LEU A 768 36.05 -10.52 -17.63
CA LEU A 768 36.08 -9.09 -17.85
C LEU A 768 37.32 -8.51 -17.13
N GLU A 769 38.34 -8.08 -17.87
CA GLU A 769 39.55 -7.44 -17.33
C GLU A 769 39.42 -5.90 -17.29
N ASP A 770 38.75 -5.33 -18.30
CA ASP A 770 38.44 -3.90 -18.41
C ASP A 770 36.94 -3.61 -18.16
N VAL A 771 36.53 -2.34 -18.25
CA VAL A 771 35.12 -1.94 -18.10
C VAL A 771 34.21 -2.56 -19.17
N VAL A 772 34.72 -2.71 -20.40
CA VAL A 772 33.98 -3.24 -21.56
C VAL A 772 34.79 -4.35 -22.24
N LEU A 773 34.14 -5.46 -22.55
CA LEU A 773 34.66 -6.58 -23.34
C LEU A 773 33.82 -6.75 -24.61
N ASP A 774 34.49 -6.86 -25.76
CA ASP A 774 33.85 -7.18 -27.03
C ASP A 774 33.80 -8.70 -27.23
N ILE A 775 32.60 -9.23 -27.42
CA ILE A 775 32.33 -10.65 -27.66
C ILE A 775 31.69 -10.89 -29.03
N SER A 776 31.86 -9.94 -29.96
CA SER A 776 31.29 -9.99 -31.30
C SER A 776 31.92 -11.10 -32.14
N GLY A 777 31.10 -11.97 -32.70
CA GLY A 777 31.53 -12.99 -33.64
C GLY A 777 31.86 -12.42 -35.03
N ALA A 778 32.76 -13.10 -35.74
CA ALA A 778 33.10 -12.76 -37.12
C ALA A 778 31.85 -12.73 -38.03
N GLY A 779 31.74 -11.69 -38.86
CA GLY A 779 30.62 -11.53 -39.80
C GLY A 779 29.31 -11.00 -39.20
N GLY A 780 29.27 -10.69 -37.90
CA GLY A 780 28.16 -9.97 -37.27
C GLY A 780 28.02 -8.55 -37.82
N LYS A 781 26.78 -8.10 -38.03
CA LYS A 781 26.46 -6.73 -38.47
C LYS A 781 26.68 -5.70 -37.36
N HIS A 782 26.40 -6.09 -36.12
CA HIS A 782 26.39 -5.22 -34.94
C HIS A 782 27.37 -5.73 -33.89
N ARG A 783 27.89 -4.84 -33.04
CA ARG A 783 28.74 -5.25 -31.93
C ARG A 783 27.93 -5.92 -30.82
N VAL A 784 28.58 -6.79 -30.07
CA VAL A 784 28.05 -7.37 -28.83
C VAL A 784 29.07 -7.15 -27.73
N LEU A 785 28.68 -6.41 -26.70
CA LEU A 785 29.56 -5.98 -25.63
C LEU A 785 29.09 -6.54 -24.28
N VAL A 786 30.03 -6.79 -23.38
CA VAL A 786 29.78 -7.00 -21.96
C VAL A 786 30.36 -5.79 -21.21
N CYS A 787 29.57 -5.16 -20.35
CA CYS A 787 29.96 -3.96 -19.62
C CYS A 787 29.80 -4.19 -18.11
N ALA A 788 30.87 -4.03 -17.33
CA ALA A 788 30.79 -3.98 -15.86
C ALA A 788 30.23 -2.63 -15.43
N SER A 789 28.94 -2.57 -15.14
CA SER A 789 28.31 -1.30 -14.76
C SER A 789 28.66 -0.92 -13.33
N ASP A 790 29.11 0.32 -13.12
CA ASP A 790 29.37 0.88 -11.80
C ASP A 790 28.45 2.08 -11.52
N GLU A 791 27.34 1.82 -10.83
CA GLU A 791 26.36 2.84 -10.46
C GLU A 791 26.92 3.84 -9.46
N GLN A 792 27.72 3.40 -8.49
CA GLN A 792 28.30 4.27 -7.47
C GLN A 792 29.31 5.25 -8.09
N PHE A 793 30.15 4.76 -9.01
CA PHE A 793 31.06 5.61 -9.77
C PHE A 793 30.29 6.63 -10.61
N GLU A 794 29.24 6.21 -11.32
CA GLU A 794 28.47 7.12 -12.17
C GLU A 794 27.79 8.22 -11.34
N MET A 795 27.24 7.89 -10.17
CA MET A 795 26.70 8.89 -9.23
C MET A 795 27.78 9.86 -8.74
N ALA A 796 28.94 9.35 -8.33
CA ALA A 796 30.05 10.17 -7.87
C ALA A 796 30.56 11.08 -8.99
N ARG A 797 30.64 10.58 -10.23
CA ARG A 797 31.04 11.34 -11.42
C ARG A 797 30.05 12.46 -11.71
N VAL A 798 28.75 12.17 -11.73
CA VAL A 798 27.72 13.21 -11.89
C VAL A 798 27.88 14.32 -10.86
N CYS A 799 28.20 13.95 -9.61
CA CYS A 799 28.44 14.95 -8.57
C CYS A 799 29.76 15.73 -8.75
N ALA A 800 30.81 15.08 -9.28
CA ALA A 800 32.10 15.72 -9.54
C ALA A 800 32.05 16.69 -10.73
N GLU A 801 31.15 16.47 -11.69
CA GLU A 801 31.03 17.28 -12.91
C GLU A 801 30.04 18.45 -12.79
N ASP A 802 29.07 18.40 -11.87
CA ASP A 802 28.05 19.45 -11.72
C ASP A 802 28.50 20.54 -10.74
N GLU A 803 28.71 21.75 -11.26
CA GLU A 803 29.21 22.92 -10.51
C GLU A 803 28.31 23.28 -9.32
N GLU A 804 27.00 23.05 -9.43
CA GLU A 804 26.01 23.38 -8.40
C GLU A 804 26.30 22.65 -7.08
N PHE A 805 26.91 21.45 -7.14
CA PHE A 805 27.21 20.68 -5.93
C PHE A 805 28.51 21.11 -5.25
N TRP A 806 29.36 21.87 -5.93
CA TRP A 806 30.64 22.38 -5.42
C TRP A 806 30.55 23.83 -4.91
N GLN A 807 29.60 24.64 -5.40
CA GLN A 807 29.33 26.02 -4.95
C GLN A 807 28.48 26.08 -3.71
#